data_AF-A0A934YS54-F1
#
_entry.id   AF-A0A934YS54-F1
#
_cell.length_a   1.000
_cell.length_b   1.000
_cell.length_c   1.000
_cell.angle_alpha   90.00
_cell.angle_beta   90.00
_cell.angle_gamma   90.00
#
_symmetry.space_group_name_H-M   'P 1'
#
loop_
_entity.id
_entity.type
_entity.pdbx_description
1 polymer ?
#
loop_
_entity_poly.entity_id
_entity_poly.type
_entity_poly.pdbx_seq_one_letter_code
_entity_poly.pdbx_strand_id
1 'polypeptide(L)'
;MPTPTNKRTIFLYSLEPWGDMWYSKHHYAASLAKNNKVFFVSLPERWQWSDLFSFKVKVREVKEGLSVVEYRNNLPLRFLPNWLADQVTRLNALKIRKLVPEGEVIHWSFHPTRVLEHNTLRNANTRVIYHVVDPYQSLRNDSSFAKRSDLVVAINPWYLEYYRKLNANCFLFPHGVRAEDRIHQKPENSLSDQWGKYAILATGLSQFVNYDLVIKCAKRYPDLRFLILGQLFPLERHLEELRDQLFALTNVTYLGVKHPSELKELVHGAAVGLLTYGIEPTSSIPLTAGRTPLKVLTYLAQHCPVVSTNNSYIIPLENKGHFKAETEEHFVGLIGDVLDGRLNLDSAAVDSYLDSVDYDKLIDGILTELSHVIERRETEKAISSAQRSSDSATASLDTRTLVPKHSPILIVSNEGWDGPRYSKHRYAIALNAFRMVYFIDPSDHWRPSHLFMPSIKKRVTPEGISILSYRNAIPLLGGALGPLNDRIISRRIRRYLRREGEQDPVFWTFDPSRLSAPDHIGAYLSIYHCADDHAFKWRGERMLAKDCDHVFCIARDLMPRFKKFNASVHHVPHGLAESDMATGTAHEHSEVSQTGYGLYIGNINDRHDFVLWEKLIKKHTDITWMIVGPVKVSNKTGLEIISGKYPNVVLKPLVSYSKLKDLIANAAFGFLYMKRDHPANRISSQKAIQFLAQGKPFFCSWFSEYADHKGLVNMTDDHASALAQFAEWKANGEAPSAKEQRLEFARAQRFKNILDNLPFRF
;
A
#
# COMPACT_ATOMS: atom_id res chain seq x y z
N MET A 1 43.20 27.32 2.41
CA MET A 1 42.62 26.05 1.92
C MET A 1 41.40 25.74 2.78
N PRO A 2 40.28 25.25 2.22
CA PRO A 2 39.22 24.69 3.05
C PRO A 2 39.74 23.48 3.80
N THR A 3 39.54 23.42 5.12
CA THR A 3 39.65 22.17 5.87
C THR A 3 38.69 21.13 5.27
N PRO A 4 39.04 19.83 5.25
CA PRO A 4 38.21 18.81 4.61
C PRO A 4 36.84 18.76 5.31
N THR A 5 35.83 19.35 4.66
CA THR A 5 34.44 19.32 5.13
C THR A 5 34.01 17.86 5.18
N ASN A 6 33.71 17.39 6.39
CA ASN A 6 33.53 15.96 6.65
C ASN A 6 32.22 15.49 6.00
N LYS A 7 32.29 15.07 4.73
CA LYS A 7 31.12 14.84 3.86
C LYS A 7 30.18 13.83 4.51
N ARG A 8 29.01 14.31 4.95
CA ARG A 8 27.95 13.46 5.53
C ARG A 8 27.60 12.35 4.52
N THR A 9 27.38 11.14 5.02
CA THR A 9 26.87 10.05 4.17
C THR A 9 25.36 10.00 4.27
N ILE A 10 24.67 10.04 3.13
CA ILE A 10 23.22 10.18 3.07
C ILE A 10 22.64 9.09 2.18
N PHE A 11 21.77 8.24 2.74
CA PHE A 11 21.00 7.25 2.00
C PHE A 11 19.59 7.79 1.77
N LEU A 12 19.23 8.02 0.51
CA LEU A 12 17.95 8.62 0.13
C LEU A 12 17.03 7.56 -0.49
N TYR A 13 15.84 7.37 0.08
CA TYR A 13 14.94 6.25 -0.24
C TYR A 13 13.72 6.69 -1.06
N SER A 14 13.62 6.18 -2.29
CA SER A 14 12.59 6.52 -3.27
C SER A 14 11.67 5.33 -3.60
N LEU A 15 10.41 5.60 -3.98
CA LEU A 15 9.55 4.57 -4.60
C LEU A 15 9.85 4.41 -6.10
N GLU A 16 10.36 5.45 -6.75
CA GLU A 16 10.66 5.49 -8.18
C GLU A 16 12.18 5.39 -8.42
N PRO A 17 12.62 4.64 -9.45
CA PRO A 17 14.03 4.34 -9.68
C PRO A 17 14.82 5.55 -10.20
N TRP A 18 16.16 5.46 -10.17
CA TRP A 18 16.99 6.44 -10.87
C TRP A 18 17.00 6.22 -12.38
N GLY A 19 16.57 7.26 -13.10
CA GLY A 19 16.44 7.34 -14.56
C GLY A 19 15.96 8.76 -14.91
N ASP A 20 15.49 8.98 -16.14
CA ASP A 20 15.24 10.34 -16.63
C ASP A 20 13.94 10.98 -16.13
N MET A 21 12.96 10.21 -15.65
CA MET A 21 11.74 10.75 -15.04
C MET A 21 11.97 11.10 -13.56
N TRP A 22 12.35 12.35 -13.28
CA TRP A 22 12.63 12.84 -11.93
C TRP A 22 11.37 13.34 -11.20
N TYR A 23 11.49 13.37 -9.87
CA TYR A 23 10.52 13.90 -8.91
C TYR A 23 11.28 14.64 -7.80
N SER A 24 10.60 15.26 -6.84
CA SER A 24 11.23 16.05 -5.76
C SER A 24 12.45 15.36 -5.11
N LYS A 25 12.32 14.07 -4.79
CA LYS A 25 13.36 13.21 -4.21
C LYS A 25 14.61 13.02 -5.07
N HIS A 26 14.50 13.04 -6.40
CA HIS A 26 15.63 12.97 -7.33
C HIS A 26 16.40 14.29 -7.33
N HIS A 27 15.70 15.42 -7.35
CA HIS A 27 16.31 16.75 -7.23
C HIS A 27 17.00 16.94 -5.87
N TYR A 28 16.35 16.55 -4.77
CA TYR A 28 16.97 16.50 -3.45
C TYR A 28 18.25 15.66 -3.46
N ALA A 29 18.25 14.48 -4.09
CA ALA A 29 19.43 13.62 -4.17
C ALA A 29 20.59 14.24 -4.97
N ALA A 30 20.29 14.84 -6.13
CA ALA A 30 21.29 15.49 -6.97
C ALA A 30 21.89 16.75 -6.31
N SER A 31 21.07 17.57 -5.65
CA SER A 31 21.56 18.71 -4.86
C SER A 31 22.43 18.25 -3.69
N LEU A 32 21.96 17.28 -2.88
CA LEU A 32 22.75 16.73 -1.77
C LEU A 32 24.12 16.21 -2.23
N ALA A 33 24.21 15.62 -3.43
CA ALA A 33 25.43 15.02 -3.98
C ALA A 33 26.55 16.03 -4.28
N LYS A 34 26.21 17.32 -4.51
CA LYS A 34 27.19 18.42 -4.64
C LYS A 34 28.20 18.39 -3.47
N ASN A 35 27.69 18.27 -2.26
CA ASN A 35 28.46 18.44 -1.02
C ASN A 35 28.59 17.16 -0.17
N ASN A 36 27.72 16.16 -0.33
CA ASN A 36 27.61 14.98 0.54
C ASN A 36 27.84 13.68 -0.23
N LYS A 37 28.13 12.58 0.48
CA LYS A 37 28.21 11.25 -0.14
C LYS A 37 26.81 10.63 -0.22
N VAL A 38 26.15 10.78 -1.36
CA VAL A 38 24.75 10.35 -1.56
C VAL A 38 24.65 8.95 -2.15
N PHE A 39 23.81 8.12 -1.52
CA PHE A 39 23.37 6.81 -1.99
C PHE A 39 21.86 6.86 -2.30
N PHE A 40 21.47 6.85 -3.58
CA PHE A 40 20.05 6.82 -3.98
C PHE A 40 19.53 5.38 -3.98
N VAL A 41 18.78 5.02 -2.94
CA VAL A 41 18.17 3.70 -2.78
C VAL A 41 16.83 3.67 -3.53
N SER A 42 16.85 3.00 -4.68
CA SER A 42 15.64 2.70 -5.46
C SER A 42 14.82 1.57 -4.82
N LEU A 43 13.57 1.39 -5.24
CA LEU A 43 12.88 0.12 -4.99
C LEU A 43 13.67 -1.07 -5.57
N PRO A 44 13.52 -2.27 -4.99
CA PRO A 44 14.20 -3.45 -5.49
C PRO A 44 13.70 -3.84 -6.87
N GLU A 45 14.61 -4.36 -7.70
CA GLU A 45 14.28 -4.85 -9.05
C GLU A 45 13.22 -5.97 -9.00
N ARG A 46 12.48 -6.13 -10.10
CA ARG A 46 11.51 -7.22 -10.29
C ARG A 46 12.21 -8.57 -10.12
N TRP A 47 11.68 -9.41 -9.25
CA TRP A 47 12.34 -10.65 -8.83
C TRP A 47 12.30 -11.73 -9.89
N GLN A 48 13.38 -12.49 -9.97
CA GLN A 48 13.58 -13.64 -10.85
C GLN A 48 14.01 -14.84 -10.01
N TRP A 49 13.79 -16.06 -10.50
CA TRP A 49 14.16 -17.29 -9.78
C TRP A 49 15.67 -17.39 -9.46
N SER A 50 16.52 -16.74 -10.24
CA SER A 50 17.96 -16.55 -9.98
C SER A 50 18.27 -15.74 -8.72
N ASP A 51 17.35 -14.88 -8.28
CA ASP A 51 17.60 -13.92 -7.19
C ASP A 51 17.53 -14.55 -5.80
N LEU A 52 17.10 -15.81 -5.69
CA LEU A 52 17.14 -16.63 -4.47
C LEU A 52 18.48 -16.49 -3.73
N PHE A 53 19.58 -16.50 -4.47
CA PHE A 53 20.95 -16.41 -3.94
C PHE A 53 21.60 -15.03 -4.12
N SER A 54 20.82 -13.99 -4.43
CA SER A 54 21.32 -12.63 -4.65
C SER A 54 21.62 -11.90 -3.33
N PHE A 55 22.84 -12.09 -2.80
CA PHE A 55 23.34 -11.46 -1.56
C PHE A 55 24.23 -10.23 -1.75
N LYS A 56 24.32 -9.73 -2.99
CA LYS A 56 25.06 -8.52 -3.38
C LYS A 56 24.09 -7.33 -3.53
N VAL A 57 24.63 -6.12 -3.42
CA VAL A 57 24.01 -4.88 -3.90
C VAL A 57 24.74 -4.49 -5.19
N LYS A 58 24.00 -4.01 -6.19
CA LYS A 58 24.56 -3.36 -7.37
C LYS A 58 24.61 -1.87 -7.07
N VAL A 59 25.81 -1.30 -7.09
CA VAL A 59 26.01 0.14 -6.96
C VAL A 59 26.55 0.63 -8.29
N ARG A 60 25.93 1.67 -8.85
CA ARG A 60 26.42 2.39 -10.03
C ARG A 60 26.49 3.87 -9.71
N GLU A 61 27.60 4.51 -10.05
CA GLU A 61 27.67 5.97 -10.02
C GLU A 61 26.99 6.54 -11.27
N VAL A 62 26.46 7.77 -11.15
CA VAL A 62 25.76 8.48 -12.22
C VAL A 62 26.31 9.90 -12.38
N LYS A 63 25.99 10.56 -13.49
CA LYS A 63 26.53 11.89 -13.87
C LYS A 63 26.31 12.97 -12.81
N GLU A 64 25.33 12.80 -11.93
CA GLU A 64 25.04 13.67 -10.78
C GLU A 64 25.98 13.49 -9.58
N GLY A 65 27.00 12.61 -9.66
CA GLY A 65 27.97 12.40 -8.58
C GLY A 65 27.47 11.58 -7.40
N LEU A 66 26.33 10.88 -7.55
CA LEU A 66 25.77 9.99 -6.52
C LEU A 66 25.86 8.52 -6.90
N SER A 67 25.80 7.65 -5.89
CA SER A 67 25.74 6.20 -6.03
C SER A 67 24.29 5.72 -6.06
N VAL A 68 23.79 5.26 -7.20
CA VAL A 68 22.49 4.56 -7.28
C VAL A 68 22.65 3.15 -6.71
N VAL A 69 21.82 2.83 -5.72
CA VAL A 69 21.82 1.56 -4.98
C VAL A 69 20.65 0.71 -5.46
N GLU A 70 20.96 -0.26 -6.32
CA GLU A 70 20.03 -1.26 -6.83
C GLU A 70 20.24 -2.57 -6.05
N TYR A 71 19.17 -3.06 -5.43
CA TYR A 71 19.19 -4.35 -4.74
C TYR A 71 18.05 -5.23 -5.25
N ARG A 72 18.24 -6.54 -5.17
CA ARG A 72 17.20 -7.51 -5.45
C ARG A 72 16.68 -8.11 -4.16
N ASN A 73 15.41 -8.47 -4.12
CA ASN A 73 14.86 -9.28 -3.05
C ASN A 73 15.39 -10.72 -3.19
N ASN A 74 15.63 -11.45 -2.10
CA ASN A 74 15.93 -12.89 -2.22
C ASN A 74 14.70 -13.72 -2.58
N LEU A 75 13.55 -13.36 -2.02
CA LEU A 75 12.24 -13.94 -2.31
C LEU A 75 11.31 -12.77 -2.67
N PRO A 76 10.33 -12.95 -3.56
CA PRO A 76 9.75 -11.81 -4.25
C PRO A 76 8.78 -11.05 -3.32
N LEU A 77 9.04 -9.76 -3.05
CA LEU A 77 8.57 -9.04 -1.84
C LEU A 77 7.05 -8.84 -1.70
N ARG A 78 6.41 -8.35 -2.77
CA ARG A 78 4.97 -7.98 -2.96
C ARG A 78 3.91 -8.97 -2.45
N PHE A 79 4.29 -10.12 -1.92
CA PHE A 79 3.49 -11.33 -1.90
C PHE A 79 3.87 -12.27 -0.77
N LEU A 80 5.12 -12.23 -0.31
CA LEU A 80 5.44 -12.67 1.05
C LEU A 80 4.44 -11.99 2.04
N PRO A 81 4.01 -12.66 3.12
CA PRO A 81 3.37 -12.04 4.27
C PRO A 81 4.44 -11.25 5.05
N ASN A 82 4.32 -10.98 6.35
CA ASN A 82 5.19 -10.00 7.00
C ASN A 82 5.59 -10.33 8.46
N TRP A 83 5.99 -11.55 8.90
CA TRP A 83 6.15 -12.86 8.23
C TRP A 83 7.12 -12.74 7.00
N LEU A 84 7.25 -13.64 6.00
CA LEU A 84 8.40 -13.66 5.02
C LEU A 84 8.86 -12.31 4.38
N ALA A 85 8.07 -11.24 4.27
CA ALA A 85 8.54 -9.91 3.84
C ALA A 85 9.52 -9.30 4.84
N ASP A 86 9.44 -9.61 6.13
CA ASP A 86 10.18 -8.90 7.17
C ASP A 86 11.65 -9.31 7.24
N GLN A 87 12.03 -10.60 7.17
CA GLN A 87 13.46 -10.90 6.95
C GLN A 87 13.92 -10.74 5.49
N VAL A 88 13.06 -10.65 4.47
CA VAL A 88 13.53 -10.21 3.14
C VAL A 88 13.90 -8.73 3.18
N THR A 89 13.05 -7.92 3.83
CA THR A 89 13.35 -6.52 4.16
C THR A 89 14.60 -6.42 5.05
N ARG A 90 14.77 -7.29 6.05
CA ARG A 90 15.97 -7.34 6.89
C ARG A 90 17.22 -7.79 6.13
N LEU A 91 17.12 -8.75 5.22
CA LEU A 91 18.21 -9.18 4.35
C LEU A 91 18.60 -8.05 3.40
N ASN A 92 17.63 -7.31 2.85
CA ASN A 92 17.88 -6.11 2.06
C ASN A 92 18.54 -5.00 2.92
N ALA A 93 18.11 -4.81 4.17
CA ALA A 93 18.76 -3.91 5.12
C ALA A 93 20.19 -4.37 5.47
N LEU A 94 20.45 -5.67 5.61
CA LEU A 94 21.80 -6.24 5.79
C LEU A 94 22.67 -6.11 4.53
N LYS A 95 22.09 -6.19 3.34
CA LYS A 95 22.77 -5.93 2.06
C LYS A 95 23.19 -4.46 1.97
N ILE A 96 22.26 -3.53 2.23
CA ILE A 96 22.51 -2.08 2.22
C ILE A 96 23.50 -1.69 3.33
N ARG A 97 23.44 -2.33 4.51
CA ARG A 97 24.39 -2.10 5.61
C ARG A 97 25.86 -2.30 5.21
N LYS A 98 26.17 -3.12 4.20
CA LYS A 98 27.53 -3.27 3.66
C LYS A 98 28.09 -1.98 3.02
N LEU A 99 27.25 -0.99 2.74
CA LEU A 99 27.62 0.31 2.19
C LEU A 99 27.61 1.43 3.25
N VAL A 100 27.08 1.15 4.44
CA VAL A 100 26.90 2.13 5.52
C VAL A 100 28.21 2.24 6.31
N PRO A 101 28.86 3.41 6.37
CA PRO A 101 30.08 3.60 7.15
C PRO A 101 29.78 3.65 8.66
N GLU A 102 30.84 3.59 9.47
CA GLU A 102 30.73 3.60 10.94
C GLU A 102 30.47 5.00 11.54
N GLY A 103 30.69 6.06 10.75
CA GLY A 103 30.46 7.46 11.13
C GLY A 103 29.00 7.91 11.11
N GLU A 104 28.77 9.22 10.99
CA GLU A 104 27.42 9.80 10.90
C GLU A 104 26.74 9.46 9.55
N VAL A 105 25.49 8.98 9.62
CA VAL A 105 24.70 8.58 8.45
C VAL A 105 23.26 9.07 8.56
N ILE A 106 22.80 9.78 7.54
CA ILE A 106 21.41 10.26 7.44
C ILE A 106 20.64 9.37 6.46
N HIS A 107 19.58 8.72 6.93
CA HIS A 107 18.60 8.05 6.07
C HIS A 107 17.43 9.00 5.79
N TRP A 108 17.36 9.52 4.57
CA TRP A 108 16.31 10.46 4.13
C TRP A 108 15.27 9.72 3.30
N SER A 109 14.10 9.45 3.89
CA SER A 109 13.09 8.58 3.29
C SER A 109 11.91 9.38 2.78
N PHE A 110 11.64 9.30 1.47
CA PHE A 110 10.50 9.96 0.82
C PHE A 110 9.22 9.11 0.82
N HIS A 111 9.23 7.99 1.53
CA HIS A 111 8.10 7.08 1.78
C HIS A 111 8.37 6.32 3.10
N PRO A 112 7.39 5.65 3.73
CA PRO A 112 7.61 4.91 4.97
C PRO A 112 8.30 3.56 4.69
N THR A 113 9.57 3.61 4.28
CA THR A 113 10.28 2.47 3.69
C THR A 113 10.50 1.34 4.68
N ARG A 114 10.15 0.12 4.28
CA ARG A 114 10.27 -1.07 5.14
C ARG A 114 11.71 -1.32 5.58
N VAL A 115 12.68 -0.98 4.72
CA VAL A 115 14.12 -1.15 4.97
C VAL A 115 14.59 -0.44 6.25
N LEU A 116 13.95 0.66 6.65
CA LEU A 116 14.26 1.43 7.87
C LEU A 116 13.33 1.13 9.06
N GLU A 117 12.37 0.20 8.90
CA GLU A 117 11.55 -0.31 10.02
C GLU A 117 12.38 -1.19 10.95
N HIS A 118 13.36 -1.94 10.44
CA HIS A 118 14.25 -2.75 11.25
C HIS A 118 15.43 -1.92 11.78
N ASN A 119 15.85 -2.17 13.02
CA ASN A 119 17.01 -1.50 13.62
C ASN A 119 18.36 -1.89 12.98
N THR A 120 18.36 -2.75 11.95
CA THR A 120 19.57 -3.21 11.23
C THR A 120 20.42 -2.06 10.67
N LEU A 121 19.78 -0.98 10.24
CA LEU A 121 20.41 0.22 9.68
C LEU A 121 20.47 1.40 10.67
N ARG A 122 20.14 1.18 11.95
CA ARG A 122 20.10 2.21 12.99
C ARG A 122 21.16 1.94 14.07
N ASN A 123 22.09 2.87 14.24
CA ASN A 123 23.06 2.95 15.34
C ASN A 123 22.99 4.35 16.01
N ALA A 124 23.84 4.63 17.00
CA ALA A 124 23.88 5.92 17.71
C ALA A 124 24.22 7.11 16.79
N ASN A 125 24.93 6.86 15.68
CA ASN A 125 25.36 7.85 14.68
C ASN A 125 24.38 7.97 13.50
N THR A 126 23.27 7.23 13.54
CA THR A 126 22.24 7.24 12.49
C THR A 126 21.21 8.32 12.77
N ARG A 127 20.74 9.01 11.73
CA ARG A 127 19.58 9.91 11.77
C ARG A 127 18.57 9.51 10.69
N VAL A 128 17.28 9.72 10.94
CA VAL A 128 16.19 9.39 10.00
C VAL A 128 15.29 10.60 9.77
N ILE A 129 15.27 11.10 8.54
CA ILE A 129 14.32 12.12 8.07
C ILE A 129 13.19 11.38 7.33
N TYR A 130 11.94 11.62 7.72
CA TYR A 130 10.78 11.20 6.93
C TYR A 130 10.20 12.40 6.19
N HIS A 131 10.36 12.44 4.87
CA HIS A 131 9.92 13.55 4.04
C HIS A 131 8.64 13.16 3.29
N VAL A 132 7.51 13.65 3.77
CA VAL A 132 6.18 13.29 3.27
C VAL A 132 5.80 14.21 2.10
N VAL A 133 5.97 13.68 0.88
CA VAL A 133 5.60 14.35 -0.38
C VAL A 133 4.28 13.85 -0.99
N ASP A 134 3.68 12.83 -0.39
CA ASP A 134 2.58 12.03 -0.92
C ASP A 134 1.64 11.61 0.24
N PRO A 135 0.34 11.33 0.00
CA PRO A 135 -0.63 11.07 1.05
C PRO A 135 -0.52 9.64 1.61
N TYR A 136 0.56 9.36 2.34
CA TYR A 136 0.86 8.06 2.94
C TYR A 136 0.03 7.75 4.20
N GLN A 137 -1.01 8.51 4.55
CA GLN A 137 -1.79 8.30 5.78
C GLN A 137 -2.69 7.06 5.67
N SER A 138 -3.03 6.64 4.45
CA SER A 138 -3.58 5.32 4.16
C SER A 138 -2.53 4.22 4.21
N LEU A 139 -1.23 4.54 4.13
CA LEU A 139 -0.17 3.57 4.36
C LEU A 139 -0.07 3.20 5.83
N ARG A 140 -0.92 2.30 6.29
CA ARG A 140 -0.55 0.97 6.81
C ARG A 140 0.66 0.84 7.80
N ASN A 141 1.82 1.48 7.57
CA ASN A 141 2.95 1.60 8.51
C ASN A 141 3.44 3.05 8.80
N ASP A 142 3.06 4.03 7.98
CA ASP A 142 3.30 5.48 8.07
C ASP A 142 3.28 6.03 9.50
N SER A 143 2.18 5.83 10.22
CA SER A 143 2.02 6.42 11.56
C SER A 143 3.03 5.88 12.59
N SER A 144 3.67 4.75 12.29
CA SER A 144 4.79 4.20 13.07
C SER A 144 6.17 4.53 12.52
N PHE A 145 6.26 4.91 11.24
CA PHE A 145 7.47 5.43 10.61
C PHE A 145 7.72 6.88 11.05
N ALA A 146 6.70 7.73 10.99
CA ALA A 146 6.74 9.11 11.50
C ALA A 146 7.15 9.17 12.98
N LYS A 147 6.52 8.36 13.84
CA LYS A 147 6.86 8.20 15.27
C LYS A 147 8.30 7.76 15.55
N ARG A 148 8.95 7.08 14.59
CA ARG A 148 10.31 6.54 14.72
C ARG A 148 11.32 7.29 13.84
N SER A 149 10.93 8.42 13.27
CA SER A 149 11.84 9.32 12.57
C SER A 149 12.35 10.37 13.56
N ASP A 150 13.53 10.92 13.29
CA ASP A 150 14.12 11.94 14.14
C ASP A 150 13.54 13.31 13.79
N LEU A 151 13.40 13.56 12.48
CA LEU A 151 12.70 14.69 11.89
C LEU A 151 11.60 14.17 10.95
N VAL A 152 10.44 14.84 10.93
CA VAL A 152 9.41 14.67 9.89
C VAL A 152 9.26 15.98 9.12
N VAL A 153 9.41 15.91 7.80
CA VAL A 153 9.21 17.04 6.90
C VAL A 153 7.88 16.85 6.19
N ALA A 154 7.00 17.83 6.32
CA ALA A 154 5.71 17.90 5.66
C ALA A 154 5.74 19.00 4.58
N ILE A 155 5.24 18.72 3.37
CA ILE A 155 5.22 19.72 2.28
C ILE A 155 4.01 20.67 2.27
N ASN A 156 3.02 20.46 3.14
CA ASN A 156 1.83 21.31 3.22
C ASN A 156 1.24 21.33 4.65
N PRO A 157 0.38 22.31 5.00
CA PRO A 157 -0.19 22.43 6.34
C PRO A 157 -1.02 21.21 6.79
N TRP A 158 -1.66 20.49 5.88
CA TRP A 158 -2.49 19.33 6.21
C TRP A 158 -1.63 18.11 6.62
N TYR A 159 -0.52 17.84 5.92
CA TYR A 159 0.50 16.90 6.38
C TYR A 159 1.09 17.38 7.72
N LEU A 160 1.40 18.67 7.87
CA LEU A 160 1.95 19.22 9.11
C LEU A 160 1.05 18.92 10.32
N GLU A 161 -0.25 19.19 10.20
CA GLU A 161 -1.23 18.96 11.25
C GLU A 161 -1.42 17.45 11.57
N TYR A 162 -1.39 16.58 10.55
CA TYR A 162 -1.46 15.13 10.74
C TYR A 162 -0.20 14.58 11.44
N TYR A 163 1.00 14.90 10.93
CA TYR A 163 2.24 14.32 11.41
C TYR A 163 2.74 14.93 12.71
N ARG A 164 2.41 16.18 13.03
CA ARG A 164 2.75 16.77 14.34
C ARG A 164 2.06 16.07 15.52
N LYS A 165 0.92 15.41 15.27
CA LYS A 165 0.22 14.53 16.23
C LYS A 165 0.89 13.16 16.39
N LEU A 166 1.90 12.85 15.57
CA LEU A 166 2.65 11.59 15.56
C LEU A 166 4.12 11.79 15.95
N ASN A 167 4.71 12.94 15.65
CA ASN A 167 6.07 13.32 16.02
C ASN A 167 6.13 14.83 16.26
N ALA A 168 6.61 15.26 17.43
CA ALA A 168 6.74 16.68 17.77
C ALA A 168 7.70 17.43 16.82
N ASN A 169 8.70 16.72 16.30
CA ASN A 169 9.70 17.23 15.36
C ASN A 169 9.16 17.24 13.92
N CYS A 170 7.99 17.83 13.71
CA CYS A 170 7.32 17.92 12.41
C CYS A 170 7.29 19.37 11.92
N PHE A 171 7.92 19.61 10.77
CA PHE A 171 8.19 20.94 10.20
C PHE A 171 7.72 21.05 8.75
N LEU A 172 7.43 22.28 8.31
CA LEU A 172 6.88 22.59 6.98
C LEU A 172 8.00 23.04 6.04
N PHE A 173 8.30 22.23 5.01
CA PHE A 173 9.19 22.59 3.92
C PHE A 173 8.52 22.19 2.60
N PRO A 174 8.16 23.13 1.70
CA PRO A 174 7.39 22.83 0.49
C PRO A 174 8.20 22.05 -0.56
N HIS A 175 7.57 21.78 -1.71
CA HIS A 175 8.33 21.40 -2.92
C HIS A 175 9.31 22.50 -3.31
N GLY A 176 10.45 22.10 -3.87
CA GLY A 176 11.50 23.01 -4.30
C GLY A 176 11.70 23.13 -5.81
N VAL A 177 12.66 23.96 -6.19
CA VAL A 177 13.10 24.24 -7.57
C VAL A 177 14.61 24.07 -7.70
N ARG A 178 15.12 23.72 -8.89
CA ARG A 178 16.56 23.69 -9.19
C ARG A 178 17.06 25.08 -9.59
N ALA A 179 18.26 25.46 -9.16
CA ALA A 179 18.97 26.61 -9.73
C ALA A 179 19.16 26.50 -11.26
N GLU A 180 19.52 25.32 -11.78
CA GLU A 180 19.72 25.12 -13.23
C GLU A 180 18.44 25.35 -14.07
N ASP A 181 17.27 25.10 -13.49
CA ASP A 181 15.96 25.28 -14.14
C ASP A 181 15.63 26.77 -14.37
N ARG A 182 16.20 27.67 -13.55
CA ARG A 182 16.04 29.14 -13.60
C ARG A 182 17.08 29.87 -14.47
N ILE A 183 17.87 29.15 -15.26
CA ILE A 183 18.80 29.78 -16.21
C ILE A 183 18.05 30.01 -17.54
N HIS A 184 17.46 31.20 -17.71
CA HIS A 184 16.63 31.59 -18.87
C HIS A 184 17.41 31.90 -20.16
N GLN A 185 18.51 31.18 -20.41
CA GLN A 185 19.24 31.27 -21.68
C GLN A 185 18.49 30.51 -22.77
N LYS A 186 18.12 31.22 -23.85
CA LYS A 186 17.44 30.64 -25.01
C LYS A 186 18.40 29.66 -25.72
N PRO A 187 18.02 28.39 -25.96
CA PRO A 187 18.88 27.43 -26.65
C PRO A 187 19.13 27.83 -28.10
N GLU A 188 20.31 27.49 -28.62
CA GLU A 188 20.74 27.86 -29.98
C GLU A 188 19.84 27.27 -31.07
N ASN A 189 19.31 26.06 -30.84
CA ASN A 189 18.27 25.48 -31.68
C ASN A 189 16.89 25.99 -31.24
N SER A 190 16.28 26.82 -32.09
CA SER A 190 14.92 27.32 -31.92
C SER A 190 13.89 26.19 -31.95
N LEU A 191 13.44 25.74 -30.77
CA LEU A 191 12.30 24.82 -30.63
C LEU A 191 11.02 25.40 -31.26
N SER A 192 10.93 26.73 -31.40
CA SER A 192 9.88 27.45 -32.13
C SER A 192 9.84 27.06 -33.61
N ASP A 193 10.99 26.82 -34.24
CA ASP A 193 11.06 26.49 -35.67
C ASP A 193 10.63 25.03 -35.91
N GLN A 194 10.83 24.16 -34.91
CA GLN A 194 10.43 22.75 -34.96
C GLN A 194 8.94 22.56 -34.62
N TRP A 195 8.41 23.29 -33.62
CA TRP A 195 7.09 23.05 -33.02
C TRP A 195 6.07 24.19 -33.19
N GLY A 196 6.48 25.37 -33.64
CA GLY A 196 5.63 26.56 -33.67
C GLY A 196 5.25 27.04 -32.27
N LYS A 197 4.02 27.54 -32.10
CA LYS A 197 3.43 27.83 -30.78
C LYS A 197 2.86 26.54 -30.20
N TYR A 198 3.26 26.17 -28.98
CA TYR A 198 2.81 24.93 -28.36
C TYR A 198 2.49 25.08 -26.86
N ALA A 199 1.54 24.26 -26.40
CA ALA A 199 1.30 23.98 -24.99
C ALA A 199 2.07 22.72 -24.56
N ILE A 200 2.47 22.66 -23.29
CA ILE A 200 3.24 21.54 -22.74
C ILE A 200 2.50 20.82 -21.60
N LEU A 201 2.43 19.49 -21.69
CA LEU A 201 1.83 18.61 -20.69
C LEU A 201 2.87 17.59 -20.23
N ALA A 202 3.71 18.01 -19.27
CA ALA A 202 4.67 17.12 -18.61
C ALA A 202 3.95 16.26 -17.57
N THR A 203 3.34 15.14 -17.98
CA THR A 203 2.70 14.19 -17.06
C THR A 203 2.89 12.73 -17.44
N GLY A 204 3.02 11.89 -16.42
CA GLY A 204 2.78 10.45 -16.57
C GLY A 204 1.33 10.22 -16.96
N LEU A 205 1.11 9.74 -18.20
CA LEU A 205 -0.20 9.42 -18.73
C LEU A 205 -0.72 8.18 -18.00
N SER A 206 -1.63 8.44 -17.07
CA SER A 206 -2.15 7.52 -16.06
C SER A 206 -3.63 7.82 -15.82
N GLN A 207 -4.32 6.95 -15.07
CA GLN A 207 -5.74 7.04 -14.74
C GLN A 207 -6.23 8.34 -14.08
N PHE A 208 -5.33 9.24 -13.67
CA PHE A 208 -5.68 10.51 -13.03
C PHE A 208 -5.75 11.69 -14.02
N VAL A 209 -5.25 11.52 -15.25
CA VAL A 209 -5.30 12.54 -16.29
C VAL A 209 -6.74 12.62 -16.84
N ASN A 210 -7.30 13.81 -16.93
CA ASN A 210 -8.57 14.04 -17.61
C ASN A 210 -8.30 14.12 -19.12
N TYR A 211 -8.37 12.97 -19.80
CA TYR A 211 -8.09 12.86 -21.24
C TYR A 211 -9.11 13.64 -22.08
N ASP A 212 -10.39 13.60 -21.72
CA ASP A 212 -11.45 14.36 -22.39
C ASP A 212 -11.15 15.86 -22.38
N LEU A 213 -10.68 16.42 -21.26
CA LEU A 213 -10.24 17.81 -21.18
C LEU A 213 -9.06 18.12 -22.10
N VAL A 214 -8.06 17.23 -22.22
CA VAL A 214 -6.94 17.44 -23.17
C VAL A 214 -7.45 17.40 -24.62
N ILE A 215 -8.32 16.44 -24.95
CA ILE A 215 -8.97 16.32 -26.27
C ILE A 215 -9.81 17.56 -26.59
N LYS A 216 -10.55 18.09 -25.61
CA LYS A 216 -11.36 19.31 -25.68
C LYS A 216 -10.49 20.54 -25.94
N CYS A 217 -9.34 20.66 -25.27
CA CYS A 217 -8.35 21.71 -25.53
C CYS A 217 -7.76 21.59 -26.95
N ALA A 218 -7.29 20.41 -27.33
CA ALA A 218 -6.67 20.16 -28.64
C ALA A 218 -7.64 20.41 -29.81
N LYS A 219 -8.91 20.02 -29.67
CA LYS A 219 -9.97 20.33 -30.65
C LYS A 219 -10.37 21.81 -30.68
N ARG A 220 -10.24 22.54 -29.55
CA ARG A 220 -10.58 23.98 -29.47
C ARG A 220 -9.47 24.88 -30.03
N TYR A 221 -8.22 24.43 -30.01
CA TYR A 221 -7.03 25.18 -30.45
C TYR A 221 -6.24 24.36 -31.49
N PRO A 222 -6.76 24.20 -32.73
CA PRO A 222 -6.12 23.37 -33.76
C PRO A 222 -4.73 23.87 -34.16
N ASP A 223 -4.52 25.19 -34.15
CA ASP A 223 -3.24 25.83 -34.51
C ASP A 223 -2.17 25.75 -33.40
N LEU A 224 -2.55 25.31 -32.20
CA LEU A 224 -1.65 25.10 -31.07
C LEU A 224 -1.21 23.64 -31.04
N ARG A 225 0.10 23.37 -31.04
CA ARG A 225 0.58 21.99 -30.80
C ARG A 225 0.54 21.65 -29.31
N PHE A 226 0.24 20.40 -28.97
CA PHE A 226 0.19 19.89 -27.60
C PHE A 226 1.30 18.84 -27.42
N LEU A 227 2.40 19.26 -26.80
CA LEU A 227 3.54 18.38 -26.53
C LEU A 227 3.34 17.66 -25.20
N ILE A 228 3.21 16.33 -25.24
CA ILE A 228 2.95 15.49 -24.07
C ILE A 228 4.21 14.70 -23.72
N LEU A 229 4.66 14.79 -22.47
CA LEU A 229 5.92 14.20 -22.00
C LEU A 229 5.72 13.48 -20.67
N GLY A 230 6.37 12.33 -20.51
CA GLY A 230 6.28 11.48 -19.34
C GLY A 230 6.04 10.02 -19.69
N GLN A 231 6.01 9.16 -18.68
CA GLN A 231 5.80 7.72 -18.87
C GLN A 231 4.34 7.41 -19.27
N LEU A 232 4.15 6.54 -20.28
CA LEU A 232 2.89 5.82 -20.45
C LEU A 232 2.75 4.80 -19.32
N PHE A 233 1.72 4.94 -18.49
CA PHE A 233 1.34 3.89 -17.56
C PHE A 233 0.35 2.94 -18.23
N PRO A 234 0.27 1.67 -17.79
CA PRO A 234 -0.86 0.82 -18.13
C PRO A 234 -2.16 1.52 -17.73
N LEU A 235 -3.05 1.67 -18.72
CA LEU A 235 -4.41 2.12 -18.53
C LEU A 235 -5.34 0.90 -18.64
N GLU A 236 -6.61 1.12 -18.36
CA GLU A 236 -7.70 0.24 -18.78
C GLU A 236 -8.19 0.73 -20.17
N ARG A 237 -9.02 -0.02 -20.92
CA ARG A 237 -9.44 0.33 -22.31
C ARG A 237 -9.87 1.78 -22.52
N HIS A 238 -10.82 2.33 -21.79
CA HIS A 238 -11.57 3.52 -22.21
C HIS A 238 -10.69 4.76 -22.08
N LEU A 239 -9.90 4.82 -21.01
CA LEU A 239 -8.80 5.76 -20.86
C LEU A 239 -7.70 5.52 -21.91
N GLU A 240 -7.51 4.29 -22.37
CA GLU A 240 -6.64 3.95 -23.51
C GLU A 240 -7.23 4.36 -24.87
N GLU A 241 -8.53 4.18 -25.14
CA GLU A 241 -9.26 4.68 -26.31
C GLU A 241 -9.25 6.20 -26.33
N LEU A 242 -9.35 6.86 -25.18
CA LEU A 242 -9.22 8.30 -25.05
C LEU A 242 -7.77 8.76 -25.24
N ARG A 243 -6.77 8.04 -24.71
CA ARG A 243 -5.34 8.29 -24.98
C ARG A 243 -5.02 8.12 -26.46
N ASP A 244 -5.55 7.09 -27.10
CA ASP A 244 -5.27 6.76 -28.50
C ASP A 244 -6.06 7.69 -29.45
N GLN A 245 -7.28 8.12 -29.08
CA GLN A 245 -7.98 9.26 -29.72
C GLN A 245 -7.21 10.56 -29.58
N LEU A 246 -6.64 10.84 -28.40
CA LEU A 246 -5.81 12.02 -28.14
C LEU A 246 -4.54 11.99 -29.00
N PHE A 247 -3.88 10.83 -29.13
CA PHE A 247 -2.73 10.64 -30.01
C PHE A 247 -3.06 10.63 -31.50
N ALA A 248 -4.32 10.40 -31.88
CA ALA A 248 -4.81 10.52 -33.25
C ALA A 248 -5.11 11.96 -33.69
N LEU A 249 -5.05 12.95 -32.79
CA LEU A 249 -5.21 14.37 -33.13
C LEU A 249 -3.92 14.92 -33.76
N THR A 250 -4.04 15.54 -34.93
CA THR A 250 -2.90 16.01 -35.74
C THR A 250 -2.05 17.09 -35.09
N ASN A 251 -2.59 17.81 -34.10
CA ASN A 251 -1.86 18.82 -33.32
C ASN A 251 -1.29 18.28 -31.99
N VAL A 252 -1.44 16.98 -31.68
CA VAL A 252 -0.87 16.36 -30.47
C VAL A 252 0.42 15.63 -30.82
N THR A 253 1.41 15.66 -29.92
CA THR A 253 2.65 14.89 -30.09
C THR A 253 3.15 14.35 -28.76
N TYR A 254 3.35 13.03 -28.68
CA TYR A 254 3.95 12.37 -27.52
C TYR A 254 5.48 12.27 -27.70
N LEU A 255 6.25 12.86 -26.79
CA LEU A 255 7.72 12.96 -26.86
C LEU A 255 8.46 12.00 -25.90
N GLY A 256 7.75 11.07 -25.25
CA GLY A 256 8.35 10.12 -24.33
C GLY A 256 8.70 10.72 -22.95
N VAL A 257 9.53 10.02 -22.20
CA VAL A 257 10.15 10.53 -20.96
C VAL A 257 11.35 11.41 -21.33
N LYS A 258 11.52 12.53 -20.62
CA LYS A 258 12.65 13.47 -20.78
C LYS A 258 13.34 13.75 -19.46
N HIS A 259 14.67 13.83 -19.48
CA HIS A 259 15.49 14.25 -18.35
C HIS A 259 15.17 15.71 -18.00
N PRO A 260 15.23 16.16 -16.73
CA PRO A 260 14.91 17.55 -16.37
C PRO A 260 15.66 18.61 -17.18
N SER A 261 16.92 18.34 -17.56
CA SER A 261 17.69 19.23 -18.45
C SER A 261 17.05 19.42 -19.83
N GLU A 262 16.57 18.36 -20.47
CA GLU A 262 15.86 18.43 -21.77
C GLU A 262 14.43 18.97 -21.59
N LEU A 263 13.76 18.57 -20.50
CA LEU A 263 12.42 19.04 -20.19
C LEU A 263 12.40 20.56 -19.99
N LYS A 264 13.41 21.12 -19.32
CA LYS A 264 13.57 22.57 -19.13
C LYS A 264 13.58 23.33 -20.46
N GLU A 265 14.32 22.85 -21.46
CA GLU A 265 14.36 23.50 -22.78
C GLU A 265 12.97 23.50 -23.43
N LEU A 266 12.28 22.35 -23.39
CA LEU A 266 10.94 22.18 -23.93
C LEU A 266 9.87 22.98 -23.17
N VAL A 267 10.02 23.17 -21.85
CA VAL A 267 9.14 24.01 -21.03
C VAL A 267 9.41 25.50 -21.28
N HIS A 268 10.67 25.91 -21.43
CA HIS A 268 11.03 27.31 -21.69
C HIS A 268 10.56 27.82 -23.06
N GLY A 269 10.49 26.94 -24.07
CA GLY A 269 9.87 27.26 -25.35
C GLY A 269 8.33 27.20 -25.38
N ALA A 270 7.67 26.72 -24.31
CA ALA A 270 6.23 26.49 -24.31
C ALA A 270 5.45 27.79 -23.99
N ALA A 271 4.37 28.03 -24.75
CA ALA A 271 3.50 29.18 -24.54
C ALA A 271 2.59 29.03 -23.30
N VAL A 272 2.28 27.80 -22.89
CA VAL A 272 1.51 27.50 -21.67
C VAL A 272 1.78 26.07 -21.17
N GLY A 273 2.00 25.93 -19.86
CA GLY A 273 2.09 24.65 -19.15
C GLY A 273 0.72 24.20 -18.64
N LEU A 274 0.38 22.94 -18.86
CA LEU A 274 -0.94 22.39 -18.52
C LEU A 274 -0.87 21.37 -17.38
N LEU A 275 -1.90 21.38 -16.52
CA LEU A 275 -2.19 20.34 -15.54
C LEU A 275 -3.66 19.91 -15.60
N THR A 276 -3.93 18.91 -16.44
CA THR A 276 -5.25 18.33 -16.71
C THR A 276 -5.53 17.11 -15.85
N TYR A 277 -5.83 17.34 -14.57
CA TYR A 277 -6.35 16.33 -13.65
C TYR A 277 -7.89 16.45 -13.56
N GLY A 278 -8.52 15.82 -12.57
CA GLY A 278 -9.89 16.20 -12.19
C GLY A 278 -9.98 17.68 -11.79
N ILE A 279 -11.15 18.29 -11.95
CA ILE A 279 -11.45 19.63 -11.44
C ILE A 279 -11.63 19.54 -9.91
N GLU A 280 -10.92 20.38 -9.18
CA GLU A 280 -11.13 20.63 -7.75
C GLU A 280 -11.68 22.05 -7.56
N PRO A 281 -12.61 22.31 -6.61
CA PRO A 281 -12.93 23.68 -6.21
C PRO A 281 -11.69 24.40 -5.67
N THR A 282 -11.56 25.71 -5.92
CA THR A 282 -10.45 26.50 -5.34
C THR A 282 -10.52 26.52 -3.81
N SER A 283 -9.40 26.23 -3.16
CA SER A 283 -9.26 26.35 -1.71
C SER A 283 -7.81 26.62 -1.31
N SER A 284 -7.62 27.64 -0.47
CA SER A 284 -6.33 27.96 0.16
C SER A 284 -5.89 26.93 1.21
N ILE A 285 -6.75 25.98 1.58
CA ILE A 285 -6.48 24.92 2.56
C ILE A 285 -6.82 23.56 1.94
N PRO A 286 -5.95 22.53 2.04
CA PRO A 286 -6.26 21.18 1.56
C PRO A 286 -7.47 20.58 2.28
N LEU A 287 -8.57 20.36 1.55
CA LEU A 287 -9.79 19.74 2.10
C LEU A 287 -9.59 18.25 2.43
N THR A 288 -8.57 17.60 1.86
CA THR A 288 -8.26 16.18 2.04
C THR A 288 -6.75 15.92 1.94
N ALA A 289 -6.35 14.66 2.09
CA ALA A 289 -5.01 14.13 1.84
C ALA A 289 -4.62 14.20 0.34
N GLY A 290 -4.52 15.41 -0.20
CA GLY A 290 -4.18 15.66 -1.61
C GLY A 290 -2.73 15.35 -1.95
N ARG A 291 -2.43 15.32 -3.25
CA ARG A 291 -1.09 15.41 -3.84
C ARG A 291 -0.88 16.84 -4.35
N THR A 292 0.29 17.42 -4.14
CA THR A 292 0.60 18.76 -4.67
C THR A 292 1.51 18.63 -5.90
N PRO A 293 1.16 19.25 -7.05
CA PRO A 293 1.87 19.06 -8.32
C PRO A 293 3.15 19.92 -8.40
N LEU A 294 4.31 19.30 -8.13
CA LEU A 294 5.66 19.90 -8.30
C LEU A 294 5.82 20.71 -9.59
N LYS A 295 5.23 20.24 -10.69
CA LYS A 295 5.38 20.76 -12.05
C LYS A 295 5.00 22.22 -12.21
N VAL A 296 4.14 22.77 -11.35
CA VAL A 296 3.84 24.21 -11.40
C VAL A 296 5.11 25.01 -11.12
N LEU A 297 5.92 24.59 -10.14
CA LEU A 297 7.22 25.20 -9.88
C LEU A 297 8.18 24.99 -11.04
N THR A 298 8.19 23.81 -11.68
CA THR A 298 8.99 23.55 -12.88
C THR A 298 8.64 24.51 -14.02
N TYR A 299 7.35 24.59 -14.39
CA TYR A 299 6.89 25.48 -15.46
C TYR A 299 7.19 26.95 -15.16
N LEU A 300 6.85 27.43 -13.96
CA LEU A 300 7.10 28.81 -13.55
C LEU A 300 8.61 29.15 -13.48
N ALA A 301 9.47 28.19 -13.13
CA ALA A 301 10.92 28.37 -13.11
C ALA A 301 11.56 28.58 -14.49
N GLN A 302 10.86 28.23 -15.57
CA GLN A 302 11.24 28.56 -16.94
C GLN A 302 10.56 29.83 -17.46
N HIS A 303 9.77 30.51 -16.63
CA HIS A 303 8.78 31.56 -16.96
C HIS A 303 7.65 31.09 -17.90
N CYS A 304 7.30 29.80 -17.90
CA CYS A 304 6.13 29.29 -18.60
C CYS A 304 4.85 29.48 -17.73
N PRO A 305 3.81 30.21 -18.20
CA PRO A 305 2.56 30.36 -17.46
C PRO A 305 1.78 29.04 -17.37
N VAL A 306 1.00 28.84 -16.32
CA VAL A 306 0.41 27.54 -15.97
C VAL A 306 -1.10 27.61 -15.80
N VAL A 307 -1.83 26.71 -16.47
CA VAL A 307 -3.26 26.49 -16.25
C VAL A 307 -3.48 25.12 -15.58
N SER A 308 -4.14 25.08 -14.41
CA SER A 308 -4.42 23.83 -13.66
C SER A 308 -5.89 23.60 -13.33
N THR A 309 -6.29 22.33 -13.25
CA THR A 309 -7.62 21.91 -12.75
C THR A 309 -7.64 21.76 -11.22
N ASN A 310 -6.48 21.51 -10.61
CA ASN A 310 -6.35 21.15 -9.20
C ASN A 310 -5.60 22.22 -8.38
N ASN A 311 -5.78 22.19 -7.06
CA ASN A 311 -5.14 23.09 -6.12
C ASN A 311 -3.64 22.76 -6.01
N SER A 312 -2.80 23.78 -6.15
CA SER A 312 -1.34 23.63 -6.14
C SER A 312 -0.66 24.13 -4.86
N TYR A 313 -1.42 24.84 -4.01
CA TYR A 313 -1.01 25.32 -2.67
C TYR A 313 0.22 26.25 -2.67
N ILE A 314 0.39 26.99 -3.77
CA ILE A 314 1.41 28.03 -3.96
C ILE A 314 0.78 29.42 -3.92
N ILE A 315 -0.05 29.67 -2.90
CA ILE A 315 -0.94 30.85 -2.74
C ILE A 315 -0.28 32.19 -3.14
N PRO A 316 1.00 32.49 -2.81
CA PRO A 316 1.64 33.74 -3.24
C PRO A 316 1.70 33.99 -4.75
N LEU A 317 1.52 32.94 -5.58
CA LEU A 317 1.62 32.94 -7.04
C LEU A 317 0.28 32.71 -7.76
N GLU A 318 -0.83 32.54 -7.02
CA GLU A 318 -2.17 32.46 -7.61
C GLU A 318 -2.48 33.74 -8.40
N ASN A 319 -2.90 33.57 -9.66
CA ASN A 319 -3.12 34.62 -10.66
C ASN A 319 -1.89 35.45 -11.05
N LYS A 320 -0.66 35.00 -10.71
CA LYS A 320 0.61 35.65 -11.06
C LYS A 320 1.44 34.85 -12.08
N GLY A 321 0.79 33.97 -12.83
CA GLY A 321 1.43 32.97 -13.67
C GLY A 321 0.92 31.56 -13.39
N HIS A 322 0.35 31.29 -12.22
CA HIS A 322 -0.46 30.09 -11.97
C HIS A 322 -1.95 30.46 -11.95
N PHE A 323 -2.71 29.93 -12.91
CA PHE A 323 -4.13 30.18 -13.08
C PHE A 323 -4.91 28.87 -12.87
N LYS A 324 -5.77 28.83 -11.85
CA LYS A 324 -6.58 27.65 -11.54
C LYS A 324 -7.99 27.80 -12.12
N ALA A 325 -8.45 26.78 -12.84
CA ALA A 325 -9.81 26.70 -13.35
C ALA A 325 -10.82 26.23 -12.29
N GLU A 326 -12.10 26.57 -12.47
CA GLU A 326 -13.22 26.08 -11.66
C GLU A 326 -14.14 25.12 -12.41
N THR A 327 -14.08 25.12 -13.74
CA THR A 327 -14.79 24.20 -14.65
C THR A 327 -13.88 23.87 -15.83
N GLU A 328 -14.25 22.86 -16.62
CA GLU A 328 -13.52 22.54 -17.85
C GLU A 328 -13.61 23.65 -18.90
N GLU A 329 -14.76 24.32 -19.01
CA GLU A 329 -14.98 25.46 -19.89
C GLU A 329 -14.07 26.63 -19.49
N HIS A 330 -13.94 26.88 -18.18
CA HIS A 330 -13.03 27.88 -17.64
C HIS A 330 -11.56 27.49 -17.91
N PHE A 331 -11.18 26.22 -17.74
CA PHE A 331 -9.83 25.73 -18.08
C PHE A 331 -9.48 25.97 -19.55
N VAL A 332 -10.41 25.65 -20.46
CA VAL A 332 -10.26 25.88 -21.90
C VAL A 332 -10.18 27.37 -22.23
N GLY A 333 -10.93 28.23 -21.52
CA GLY A 333 -10.88 29.68 -21.65
C GLY A 333 -9.53 30.28 -21.22
N LEU A 334 -9.02 29.90 -20.04
CA LEU A 334 -7.75 30.37 -19.49
C LEU A 334 -6.55 30.09 -20.42
N ILE A 335 -6.58 28.99 -21.17
CA ILE A 335 -5.57 28.72 -22.22
C ILE A 335 -5.59 29.84 -23.27
N GLY A 336 -6.77 30.24 -23.75
CA GLY A 336 -6.91 31.35 -24.70
C GLY A 336 -6.46 32.67 -24.09
N ASP A 337 -6.81 32.95 -22.83
CA ASP A 337 -6.40 34.18 -22.15
C ASP A 337 -4.88 34.30 -21.96
N VAL A 338 -4.18 33.19 -21.71
CA VAL A 338 -2.70 33.14 -21.70
C VAL A 338 -2.13 33.28 -23.11
N LEU A 339 -2.69 32.58 -24.10
CA LEU A 339 -2.21 32.63 -25.49
C LEU A 339 -2.38 34.00 -26.15
N ASP A 340 -3.41 34.74 -25.75
CA ASP A 340 -3.74 36.10 -26.22
C ASP A 340 -3.06 37.20 -25.41
N GLY A 341 -2.31 36.87 -24.35
CA GLY A 341 -1.64 37.84 -23.47
C GLY A 341 -2.58 38.64 -22.56
N ARG A 342 -3.82 38.17 -22.32
CA ARG A 342 -4.72 38.73 -21.30
C ARG A 342 -4.31 38.30 -19.88
N LEU A 343 -3.74 37.10 -19.74
CA LEU A 343 -3.16 36.59 -18.49
C LEU A 343 -1.66 36.39 -18.67
N ASN A 344 -0.87 37.15 -17.89
CA ASN A 344 0.60 37.16 -17.99
C ASN A 344 1.24 36.67 -16.69
N LEU A 345 2.47 36.16 -16.80
CA LEU A 345 3.29 35.74 -15.68
C LEU A 345 4.00 36.95 -15.06
N ASP A 346 3.90 37.11 -13.74
CA ASP A 346 4.64 38.10 -12.97
C ASP A 346 5.99 37.49 -12.58
N SER A 347 6.99 37.68 -13.45
CA SER A 347 8.34 37.11 -13.24
C SER A 347 8.91 37.53 -11.89
N ALA A 348 8.70 38.77 -11.43
CA ALA A 348 9.26 39.25 -10.18
C ALA A 348 8.68 38.52 -8.96
N ALA A 349 7.36 38.33 -8.91
CA ALA A 349 6.73 37.55 -7.83
C ALA A 349 7.09 36.06 -7.91
N VAL A 350 7.11 35.49 -9.12
CA VAL A 350 7.50 34.09 -9.38
C VAL A 350 8.94 33.84 -8.92
N ASP A 351 9.90 34.65 -9.39
CA ASP A 351 11.31 34.53 -9.04
C ASP A 351 11.55 34.71 -7.54
N SER A 352 10.90 35.71 -6.92
CA SER A 352 11.01 35.94 -5.48
C SER A 352 10.45 34.78 -4.64
N TYR A 353 9.38 34.10 -5.09
CA TYR A 353 8.90 32.90 -4.42
C TYR A 353 9.86 31.72 -4.65
N LEU A 354 10.31 31.51 -5.88
CA LEU A 354 11.24 30.44 -6.23
C LEU A 354 12.59 30.57 -5.51
N ASP A 355 13.05 31.79 -5.24
CA ASP A 355 14.21 32.06 -4.39
C ASP A 355 14.03 31.57 -2.94
N SER A 356 12.80 31.47 -2.43
CA SER A 356 12.53 30.93 -1.10
C SER A 356 12.46 29.40 -1.05
N VAL A 357 12.35 28.72 -2.19
CA VAL A 357 12.18 27.27 -2.31
C VAL A 357 13.23 26.57 -3.19
N ASP A 358 14.39 27.19 -3.40
CA ASP A 358 15.53 26.50 -4.02
C ASP A 358 15.94 25.25 -3.20
N TYR A 359 16.27 24.15 -3.89
CA TYR A 359 16.58 22.88 -3.24
C TYR A 359 17.77 22.96 -2.27
N ASP A 360 18.83 23.72 -2.58
CA ASP A 360 20.00 23.82 -1.71
C ASP A 360 19.60 24.53 -0.39
N LYS A 361 18.79 25.60 -0.46
CA LYS A 361 18.23 26.28 0.73
C LYS A 361 17.29 25.39 1.55
N LEU A 362 16.40 24.64 0.89
CA LEU A 362 15.49 23.71 1.58
C LEU A 362 16.26 22.58 2.27
N ILE A 363 17.35 22.10 1.66
CA ILE A 363 18.26 21.11 2.25
C ILE A 363 18.92 21.65 3.50
N ASP A 364 19.52 22.85 3.44
CA ASP A 364 20.22 23.43 4.58
C ASP A 364 19.26 23.71 5.75
N GLY A 365 18.04 24.18 5.48
CA GLY A 365 17.00 24.32 6.51
C GLY A 365 16.59 23.00 7.16
N ILE A 366 16.35 21.94 6.37
CA ILE A 366 15.99 20.61 6.87
C ILE A 366 17.13 19.99 7.69
N LEU A 367 18.38 20.16 7.25
CA LEU A 367 19.56 19.67 7.98
C LEU A 367 19.84 20.47 9.25
N THR A 368 19.51 21.76 9.29
CA THR A 368 19.61 22.61 10.48
C THR A 368 18.57 22.21 11.53
N GLU A 369 17.30 22.01 11.15
CA GLU A 369 16.28 21.48 12.06
C GLU A 369 16.62 20.08 12.58
N LEU A 370 17.22 19.21 11.75
CA LEU A 370 17.73 17.93 12.21
C LEU A 370 18.84 18.12 13.27
N SER A 371 19.78 19.04 13.09
CA SER A 371 20.80 19.38 14.09
C SER A 371 20.17 19.87 15.40
N HIS A 372 19.23 20.81 15.36
CA HIS A 372 18.53 21.29 16.56
C HIS A 372 17.67 20.22 17.25
N VAL A 373 17.18 19.22 16.53
CA VAL A 373 16.54 18.02 17.11
C VAL A 373 17.55 17.15 17.86
N ILE A 374 18.77 17.02 17.35
CA ILE A 374 19.84 16.22 17.97
C ILE A 374 20.34 16.92 19.23
N GLU A 375 20.65 18.21 19.14
CA GLU A 375 21.10 19.06 20.27
C GLU A 375 20.09 19.03 21.43
N ARG A 376 18.79 19.18 21.14
CA ARG A 376 17.72 19.05 22.13
C ARG A 376 17.72 17.66 22.77
N ARG A 377 17.80 16.58 22.00
CA ARG A 377 17.82 15.20 22.52
C ARG A 377 19.08 14.86 23.31
N GLU A 378 20.22 15.45 22.98
CA GLU A 378 21.47 15.26 23.71
C GLU A 378 21.48 16.08 25.00
N THR A 379 20.85 17.26 24.99
CA THR A 379 20.52 18.03 26.19
C THR A 379 19.51 17.29 27.08
N GLU A 380 18.44 16.72 26.51
CA GLU A 380 17.46 15.89 27.23
C GLU A 380 18.10 14.63 27.82
N LYS A 381 19.04 13.98 27.13
CA LYS A 381 19.83 12.87 27.66
C LYS A 381 20.80 13.29 28.77
N ALA A 382 21.43 14.46 28.65
CA ALA A 382 22.27 15.01 29.71
C ALA A 382 21.41 15.31 30.96
N ILE A 383 20.26 15.94 30.77
CA ILE A 383 19.26 16.17 31.81
C ILE A 383 18.77 14.85 32.41
N SER A 384 18.46 13.81 31.61
CA SER A 384 18.05 12.50 32.14
C SER A 384 19.20 11.72 32.79
N SER A 385 20.46 11.99 32.44
CA SER A 385 21.62 11.41 33.14
C SER A 385 21.83 12.01 34.53
N ALA A 386 21.32 13.22 34.79
CA ALA A 386 21.20 13.81 36.12
C ALA A 386 19.85 13.48 36.80
N GLN A 387 18.76 13.45 36.03
CA GLN A 387 17.40 13.14 36.48
C GLN A 387 17.12 11.64 36.43
N ARG A 388 17.69 10.96 37.44
CA ARG A 388 17.46 9.56 37.83
C ARG A 388 18.21 8.53 36.96
N SER A 389 18.78 7.45 37.50
CA SER A 389 18.35 6.64 38.66
C SER A 389 16.93 6.05 38.51
N SER A 390 16.44 5.92 37.27
CA SER A 390 15.24 5.17 36.89
C SER A 390 15.27 4.80 35.39
N ASP A 391 16.04 3.75 35.10
CA ASP A 391 15.83 2.72 34.07
C ASP A 391 15.96 3.02 32.55
N SER A 392 17.10 2.54 32.04
CA SER A 392 17.54 2.18 30.66
C SER A 392 16.71 1.08 29.95
N ALA A 393 16.90 0.67 28.67
CA ALA A 393 17.50 1.22 27.43
C ALA A 393 17.17 0.27 26.22
N THR A 394 18.08 -0.02 25.27
CA THR A 394 17.71 -0.44 23.88
C THR A 394 18.55 -1.53 23.14
N ALA A 395 17.88 -2.31 22.27
CA ALA A 395 18.34 -2.95 20.99
C ALA A 395 19.34 -4.15 20.95
N SER A 396 19.22 -5.05 19.93
CA SER A 396 20.09 -6.25 19.71
C SER A 396 20.00 -6.90 18.29
N LEU A 397 20.61 -8.11 18.10
CA LEU A 397 20.91 -8.86 16.84
C LEU A 397 19.67 -9.51 16.13
N ASP A 398 19.81 -10.57 15.30
CA ASP A 398 18.68 -11.47 14.93
C ASP A 398 18.29 -12.36 16.11
N THR A 399 17.77 -11.69 17.14
CA THR A 399 17.30 -12.21 18.42
C THR A 399 15.86 -12.72 18.36
N ARG A 400 15.37 -13.07 17.17
CA ARG A 400 14.04 -13.67 17.00
C ARG A 400 14.00 -15.02 17.71
N THR A 401 13.00 -15.18 18.57
CA THR A 401 12.82 -16.38 19.40
C THR A 401 12.82 -17.64 18.54
N LEU A 402 13.63 -18.63 18.90
CA LEU A 402 13.56 -19.97 18.33
C LEU A 402 12.57 -20.78 19.17
N VAL A 403 11.46 -21.17 18.56
CA VAL A 403 10.48 -22.06 19.20
C VAL A 403 11.12 -23.45 19.38
N PRO A 404 11.01 -24.08 20.57
CA PRO A 404 11.50 -25.44 20.77
C PRO A 404 10.88 -26.43 19.77
N LYS A 405 11.67 -27.42 19.32
CA LYS A 405 11.21 -28.45 18.36
C LYS A 405 10.00 -29.26 18.85
N HIS A 406 9.79 -29.32 20.17
CA HIS A 406 8.69 -30.03 20.84
C HIS A 406 7.48 -29.13 21.16
N SER A 407 7.51 -27.84 20.83
CA SER A 407 6.36 -26.94 21.06
C SER A 407 5.33 -27.12 19.94
N PRO A 408 4.10 -27.56 20.24
CA PRO A 408 3.02 -27.61 19.25
C PRO A 408 2.45 -26.23 19.00
N ILE A 409 1.59 -26.11 17.99
CA ILE A 409 0.89 -24.86 17.66
C ILE A 409 -0.58 -25.00 18.03
N LEU A 410 -1.08 -24.07 18.84
CA LEU A 410 -2.42 -24.10 19.40
C LEU A 410 -3.25 -22.94 18.82
N ILE A 411 -4.00 -23.21 17.75
CA ILE A 411 -4.80 -22.21 17.03
C ILE A 411 -6.19 -22.08 17.67
N VAL A 412 -6.63 -20.86 18.00
CA VAL A 412 -8.02 -20.58 18.41
C VAL A 412 -8.78 -19.91 17.27
N SER A 413 -9.97 -20.41 16.95
CA SER A 413 -10.78 -19.95 15.82
C SER A 413 -12.21 -19.59 16.25
N ASN A 414 -12.74 -18.46 15.79
CA ASN A 414 -14.16 -18.11 15.98
C ASN A 414 -15.12 -18.91 15.08
N GLU A 415 -14.61 -19.77 14.19
CA GLU A 415 -15.38 -20.65 13.30
C GLU A 415 -14.93 -22.11 13.48
N GLY A 416 -15.87 -23.05 13.44
CA GLY A 416 -15.58 -24.48 13.57
C GLY A 416 -14.91 -25.09 12.34
N TRP A 417 -14.24 -26.24 12.50
CA TRP A 417 -13.51 -26.90 11.41
C TRP A 417 -14.40 -27.33 10.23
N ASP A 418 -15.58 -27.86 10.52
CA ASP A 418 -16.46 -28.50 9.53
C ASP A 418 -17.30 -27.49 8.71
N GLY A 419 -17.17 -26.20 9.03
CA GLY A 419 -17.83 -25.11 8.30
C GLY A 419 -17.06 -24.64 7.06
N PRO A 420 -17.46 -23.49 6.47
CA PRO A 420 -16.71 -22.85 5.40
C PRO A 420 -15.26 -22.61 5.82
N ARG A 421 -14.30 -22.98 4.97
CA ARG A 421 -12.87 -22.88 5.29
C ARG A 421 -12.35 -21.46 5.08
N TYR A 422 -12.05 -20.78 6.18
CA TYR A 422 -11.48 -19.43 6.20
C TYR A 422 -9.96 -19.48 6.42
N SER A 423 -9.29 -18.33 6.36
CA SER A 423 -7.82 -18.25 6.40
C SER A 423 -7.19 -18.96 7.61
N LYS A 424 -7.81 -18.93 8.79
CA LYS A 424 -7.35 -19.64 10.00
C LYS A 424 -7.27 -21.17 9.83
N HIS A 425 -8.22 -21.79 9.13
CA HIS A 425 -8.15 -23.22 8.75
C HIS A 425 -6.98 -23.49 7.80
N ARG A 426 -6.68 -22.53 6.91
CA ARG A 426 -5.57 -22.65 5.95
C ARG A 426 -4.21 -22.48 6.61
N TYR A 427 -4.10 -21.53 7.55
CA TYR A 427 -2.93 -21.40 8.44
C TYR A 427 -2.71 -22.70 9.22
N ALA A 428 -3.76 -23.35 9.73
CA ALA A 428 -3.64 -24.64 10.40
C ALA A 428 -3.02 -25.73 9.49
N ILE A 429 -3.57 -25.94 8.29
CA ILE A 429 -3.04 -26.91 7.30
C ILE A 429 -1.58 -26.61 6.96
N ALA A 430 -1.25 -25.34 6.72
CA ALA A 430 0.11 -24.93 6.38
C ALA A 430 1.11 -25.15 7.52
N LEU A 431 0.74 -24.78 8.76
CA LEU A 431 1.59 -24.90 9.94
C LEU A 431 1.83 -26.37 10.34
N ASN A 432 0.92 -27.27 9.99
CA ASN A 432 1.04 -28.71 10.27
C ASN A 432 2.17 -29.40 9.49
N ALA A 433 2.69 -28.76 8.44
CA ALA A 433 3.91 -29.20 7.76
C ALA A 433 5.20 -28.91 8.56
N PHE A 434 5.11 -28.18 9.68
CA PHE A 434 6.26 -27.73 10.48
C PHE A 434 6.21 -28.26 11.92
N ARG A 435 5.05 -28.17 12.60
CA ARG A 435 4.83 -28.64 13.98
C ARG A 435 3.42 -29.21 14.10
N MET A 436 3.16 -30.04 15.11
CA MET A 436 1.82 -30.56 15.36
C MET A 436 0.84 -29.40 15.64
N VAL A 437 -0.24 -29.32 14.85
CA VAL A 437 -1.27 -28.29 15.02
C VAL A 437 -2.48 -28.83 15.77
N TYR A 438 -2.77 -28.18 16.88
CA TYR A 438 -4.02 -28.30 17.62
C TYR A 438 -4.96 -27.13 17.27
N PHE A 439 -6.17 -27.42 16.77
CA PHE A 439 -7.15 -26.41 16.36
C PHE A 439 -8.34 -26.38 17.32
N ILE A 440 -8.53 -25.28 18.05
CA ILE A 440 -9.58 -25.13 19.04
C ILE A 440 -10.85 -24.58 18.38
N ASP A 441 -11.83 -25.47 18.19
CA ASP A 441 -13.19 -25.14 17.74
C ASP A 441 -13.85 -24.08 18.67
N PRO A 442 -14.84 -23.31 18.19
CA PRO A 442 -15.69 -22.49 19.04
C PRO A 442 -16.43 -23.38 20.06
N SER A 443 -16.69 -22.82 21.25
CA SER A 443 -17.30 -23.58 22.34
C SER A 443 -18.80 -23.81 22.12
N ASP A 444 -19.27 -25.02 22.42
CA ASP A 444 -20.71 -25.33 22.54
C ASP A 444 -21.46 -24.28 23.39
N HIS A 445 -22.73 -24.02 23.04
CA HIS A 445 -23.67 -23.36 23.96
C HIS A 445 -23.65 -24.06 25.33
N TRP A 446 -23.46 -23.28 26.39
CA TRP A 446 -23.35 -23.84 27.75
C TRP A 446 -24.66 -24.52 28.18
N ARG A 447 -24.54 -25.67 28.83
CA ARG A 447 -25.64 -26.41 29.47
C ARG A 447 -25.24 -26.77 30.90
N PRO A 448 -26.16 -26.90 31.88
CA PRO A 448 -25.82 -27.20 33.27
C PRO A 448 -24.93 -28.44 33.47
N SER A 449 -25.09 -29.48 32.65
CA SER A 449 -24.24 -30.69 32.68
C SER A 449 -22.76 -30.43 32.35
N HIS A 450 -22.41 -29.27 31.77
CA HIS A 450 -21.02 -28.92 31.44
C HIS A 450 -20.18 -28.56 32.69
N LEU A 451 -20.82 -28.28 33.83
CA LEU A 451 -20.14 -28.15 35.12
C LEU A 451 -19.44 -29.47 35.52
N PHE A 452 -20.15 -30.59 35.36
CA PHE A 452 -19.74 -31.92 35.83
C PHE A 452 -19.08 -32.79 34.76
N MET A 453 -19.14 -32.40 33.48
CA MET A 453 -18.49 -33.09 32.35
C MET A 453 -17.33 -32.28 31.73
N PRO A 454 -16.21 -32.07 32.44
CA PRO A 454 -15.07 -31.25 31.98
C PRO A 454 -14.16 -32.00 30.98
N SER A 455 -14.72 -32.44 29.86
CA SER A 455 -13.96 -33.09 28.78
C SER A 455 -13.43 -32.08 27.74
N ILE A 456 -12.22 -32.36 27.27
CA ILE A 456 -11.70 -31.90 25.98
C ILE A 456 -11.74 -33.12 25.05
N LYS A 457 -12.27 -32.95 23.85
CA LYS A 457 -12.31 -34.01 22.83
C LYS A 457 -11.29 -33.69 21.74
N LYS A 458 -10.37 -34.62 21.48
CA LYS A 458 -9.48 -34.62 20.31
C LYS A 458 -10.12 -35.43 19.19
N ARG A 459 -10.11 -34.89 17.97
CA ARG A 459 -10.37 -35.62 16.72
C ARG A 459 -9.29 -35.25 15.72
N VAL A 460 -8.81 -36.21 14.94
CA VAL A 460 -7.82 -35.96 13.87
C VAL A 460 -8.56 -35.90 12.54
N THR A 461 -8.14 -34.97 11.68
CA THR A 461 -8.72 -34.71 10.37
C THR A 461 -7.97 -35.45 9.26
N PRO A 462 -8.56 -35.65 8.06
CA PRO A 462 -7.83 -36.12 6.89
C PRO A 462 -6.60 -35.27 6.55
N GLU A 463 -6.64 -33.96 6.87
CA GLU A 463 -5.52 -33.02 6.72
C GLU A 463 -4.46 -33.10 7.86
N GLY A 464 -4.58 -34.07 8.77
CA GLY A 464 -3.62 -34.32 9.87
C GLY A 464 -3.73 -33.36 11.07
N ILE A 465 -4.69 -32.44 11.07
CA ILE A 465 -4.92 -31.47 12.16
C ILE A 465 -5.64 -32.13 13.33
N SER A 466 -5.17 -31.88 14.56
CA SER A 466 -5.82 -32.33 15.80
C SER A 466 -6.79 -31.26 16.31
N ILE A 467 -8.09 -31.42 16.04
CA ILE A 467 -9.11 -30.49 16.53
C ILE A 467 -9.39 -30.78 18.02
N LEU A 468 -9.40 -29.73 18.85
CA LEU A 468 -9.83 -29.76 20.25
C LEU A 468 -11.16 -29.04 20.43
N SER A 469 -12.22 -29.80 20.73
CA SER A 469 -13.52 -29.25 21.12
C SER A 469 -13.65 -29.28 22.65
N TYR A 470 -14.12 -28.19 23.27
CA TYR A 470 -14.31 -28.10 24.72
C TYR A 470 -15.66 -27.50 25.09
N ARG A 471 -16.12 -27.81 26.32
CA ARG A 471 -17.32 -27.24 26.92
C ARG A 471 -16.97 -26.15 27.92
N ASN A 472 -17.62 -24.98 27.80
CA ASN A 472 -17.52 -23.90 28.78
C ASN A 472 -17.85 -24.41 30.18
N ALA A 473 -17.14 -23.95 31.20
CA ALA A 473 -17.36 -24.39 32.58
C ALA A 473 -18.59 -23.72 33.18
N ILE A 474 -18.77 -22.43 32.89
CA ILE A 474 -19.82 -21.56 33.43
C ILE A 474 -20.55 -20.84 32.28
N PRO A 475 -21.81 -20.39 32.46
CA PRO A 475 -22.56 -19.73 31.40
C PRO A 475 -21.94 -18.37 31.04
N LEU A 476 -21.83 -18.08 29.74
CA LEU A 476 -21.27 -16.82 29.22
C LEU A 476 -22.31 -15.69 29.27
N LEU A 477 -22.72 -15.31 30.49
CA LEU A 477 -23.62 -14.19 30.75
C LEU A 477 -22.88 -12.85 30.62
N GLY A 478 -23.09 -12.15 29.50
CA GLY A 478 -22.90 -10.70 29.36
C GLY A 478 -21.48 -10.13 29.56
N GLY A 479 -20.45 -10.97 29.71
CA GLY A 479 -19.04 -10.54 29.75
C GLY A 479 -18.41 -10.35 31.14
N ALA A 480 -19.17 -10.44 32.23
CA ALA A 480 -18.61 -10.32 33.60
C ALA A 480 -17.75 -11.53 33.99
N LEU A 481 -18.26 -12.75 33.77
CA LEU A 481 -17.60 -14.01 34.16
C LEU A 481 -16.69 -14.60 33.05
N GLY A 482 -16.60 -13.96 31.88
CA GLY A 482 -15.78 -14.40 30.75
C GLY A 482 -14.32 -14.72 31.13
N PRO A 483 -13.59 -13.82 31.81
CA PRO A 483 -12.21 -14.07 32.24
C PRO A 483 -12.05 -15.26 33.20
N LEU A 484 -13.07 -15.58 34.00
CA LEU A 484 -13.06 -16.75 34.88
C LEU A 484 -13.26 -18.04 34.08
N ASN A 485 -14.18 -18.05 33.11
CA ASN A 485 -14.34 -19.17 32.17
C ASN A 485 -13.05 -19.41 31.38
N ASP A 486 -12.48 -18.34 30.78
CA ASP A 486 -11.19 -18.39 30.06
C ASP A 486 -10.08 -18.99 30.93
N ARG A 487 -9.96 -18.55 32.20
CA ARG A 487 -8.98 -19.08 33.16
C ARG A 487 -9.20 -20.55 33.47
N ILE A 488 -10.44 -21.02 33.60
CA ILE A 488 -10.75 -22.43 33.84
C ILE A 488 -10.45 -23.29 32.61
N ILE A 489 -10.91 -22.88 31.42
CA ILE A 489 -10.74 -23.63 30.16
C ILE A 489 -9.26 -23.66 29.74
N SER A 490 -8.56 -22.54 29.78
CA SER A 490 -7.11 -22.48 29.47
C SER A 490 -6.30 -23.44 30.36
N ARG A 491 -6.62 -23.49 31.66
CA ARG A 491 -6.02 -24.46 32.61
C ARG A 491 -6.44 -25.92 32.36
N ARG A 492 -7.59 -26.18 31.71
CA ARG A 492 -7.97 -27.53 31.24
C ARG A 492 -7.15 -27.90 29.99
N ILE A 493 -7.01 -26.98 29.04
CA ILE A 493 -6.23 -27.18 27.80
C ILE A 493 -4.75 -27.41 28.13
N ARG A 494 -4.13 -26.59 29.00
CA ARG A 494 -2.75 -26.79 29.48
C ARG A 494 -2.52 -28.16 30.12
N ARG A 495 -3.52 -28.67 30.88
CA ARG A 495 -3.48 -30.01 31.49
C ARG A 495 -3.74 -31.14 30.49
N TYR A 496 -4.42 -30.86 29.39
CA TYR A 496 -4.63 -31.82 28.31
C TYR A 496 -3.36 -31.99 27.48
N LEU A 497 -2.77 -30.89 26.98
CA LEU A 497 -1.52 -30.93 26.21
C LEU A 497 -0.41 -31.66 26.99
N ARG A 498 -0.19 -31.29 28.27
CA ARG A 498 0.80 -31.96 29.13
C ARG A 498 0.59 -33.46 29.35
N ARG A 499 -0.60 -34.01 29.09
CA ARG A 499 -0.87 -35.46 29.14
C ARG A 499 -0.56 -36.17 27.82
N GLU A 500 -0.59 -35.45 26.71
CA GLU A 500 -0.21 -35.94 25.37
C GLU A 500 1.33 -35.91 25.17
N GLY A 501 2.10 -35.47 26.19
CA GLY A 501 3.54 -35.21 26.10
C GLY A 501 3.88 -33.78 25.65
N GLU A 502 2.88 -33.04 25.17
CA GLU A 502 2.99 -31.73 24.55
C GLU A 502 3.17 -30.61 25.58
N GLN A 503 4.23 -29.82 25.45
CA GLN A 503 4.57 -28.75 26.39
C GLN A 503 4.88 -27.43 25.68
N ASP A 504 4.75 -26.35 26.46
CA ASP A 504 5.15 -24.98 26.10
C ASP A 504 4.72 -24.59 24.66
N PRO A 505 3.39 -24.54 24.40
CA PRO A 505 2.84 -24.37 23.05
C PRO A 505 2.99 -22.95 22.49
N VAL A 506 2.99 -22.83 21.17
CA VAL A 506 2.78 -21.55 20.46
C VAL A 506 1.27 -21.29 20.38
N PHE A 507 0.77 -20.35 21.18
CA PHE A 507 -0.62 -19.95 21.22
C PHE A 507 -0.94 -18.95 20.10
N TRP A 508 -1.89 -19.28 19.22
CA TRP A 508 -2.22 -18.47 18.04
C TRP A 508 -3.73 -18.25 17.91
N THR A 509 -4.27 -17.22 18.57
CA THR A 509 -5.70 -16.93 18.54
C THR A 509 -6.07 -15.97 17.40
N PHE A 510 -7.12 -16.32 16.65
CA PHE A 510 -7.84 -15.44 15.72
C PHE A 510 -9.12 -14.85 16.35
N ASP A 511 -9.38 -15.16 17.62
CA ASP A 511 -10.66 -14.94 18.31
C ASP A 511 -10.46 -14.06 19.56
N PRO A 512 -10.85 -12.78 19.52
CA PRO A 512 -10.73 -11.88 20.67
C PRO A 512 -11.88 -11.99 21.68
N SER A 513 -12.84 -12.92 21.49
CA SER A 513 -13.99 -13.08 22.38
C SER A 513 -13.75 -14.07 23.54
N ARG A 514 -12.73 -14.94 23.42
CA ARG A 514 -12.45 -16.06 24.34
C ARG A 514 -10.97 -16.42 24.39
N LEU A 515 -10.59 -17.19 25.41
CA LEU A 515 -9.20 -17.63 25.69
C LEU A 515 -8.19 -16.47 25.66
N SER A 516 -8.62 -15.31 26.15
CA SER A 516 -7.98 -14.00 25.97
C SER A 516 -6.72 -13.73 26.82
N ALA A 517 -6.12 -14.78 27.40
CA ALA A 517 -5.01 -14.68 28.36
C ALA A 517 -4.00 -15.85 28.19
N PRO A 518 -2.88 -15.65 27.45
CA PRO A 518 -1.93 -16.71 27.12
C PRO A 518 -1.30 -17.43 28.33
N ASP A 519 -1.01 -16.70 29.41
CA ASP A 519 -0.41 -17.23 30.66
C ASP A 519 -1.18 -18.43 31.24
N HIS A 520 -2.51 -18.40 31.12
CA HIS A 520 -3.37 -19.46 31.64
C HIS A 520 -3.27 -20.75 30.83
N ILE A 521 -2.91 -20.65 29.54
CA ILE A 521 -2.56 -21.77 28.66
C ILE A 521 -1.10 -22.17 28.89
N GLY A 522 -0.24 -21.24 29.33
CA GLY A 522 1.18 -21.47 29.52
C GLY A 522 1.93 -21.55 28.20
N ALA A 523 1.62 -20.62 27.30
CA ALA A 523 2.29 -20.53 26.01
C ALA A 523 3.79 -20.26 26.18
N TYR A 524 4.61 -20.86 25.31
CA TYR A 524 6.00 -20.43 25.11
C TYR A 524 6.07 -19.10 24.34
N LEU A 525 5.10 -18.92 23.45
CA LEU A 525 4.97 -17.74 22.60
C LEU A 525 3.51 -17.54 22.22
N SER A 526 3.05 -16.29 22.23
CA SER A 526 1.64 -15.96 22.13
C SER A 526 1.34 -14.89 21.07
N ILE A 527 0.28 -15.15 20.30
CA ILE A 527 -0.03 -14.45 19.06
C ILE A 527 -1.52 -14.17 19.03
N TYR A 528 -1.88 -12.90 18.83
CA TYR A 528 -3.24 -12.52 18.42
C TYR A 528 -3.27 -12.10 16.95
N HIS A 529 -4.03 -12.83 16.13
CA HIS A 529 -4.15 -12.62 14.69
C HIS A 529 -5.51 -12.00 14.35
N CYS A 530 -5.54 -10.67 14.32
CA CYS A 530 -6.66 -9.85 13.85
C CYS A 530 -6.89 -10.06 12.34
N ALA A 531 -7.77 -11.02 12.03
CA ALA A 531 -8.22 -11.33 10.66
C ALA A 531 -9.50 -10.60 10.24
N ASP A 532 -10.13 -9.87 11.16
CA ASP A 532 -11.32 -9.05 10.95
C ASP A 532 -11.20 -7.76 11.77
N ASP A 533 -11.82 -6.66 11.32
CA ASP A 533 -11.87 -5.44 12.12
C ASP A 533 -12.99 -5.48 13.18
N HIS A 534 -12.58 -5.81 14.39
CA HIS A 534 -13.45 -5.76 15.57
C HIS A 534 -13.43 -4.40 16.30
N ALA A 535 -12.60 -3.43 15.87
CA ALA A 535 -12.52 -2.06 16.36
C ALA A 535 -12.45 -1.88 17.91
N PHE A 536 -11.84 -2.82 18.64
CA PHE A 536 -11.84 -2.87 20.11
C PHE A 536 -13.25 -2.95 20.77
N LYS A 537 -14.24 -3.50 20.05
CA LYS A 537 -15.56 -3.84 20.60
C LYS A 537 -15.45 -4.91 21.69
N TRP A 538 -14.51 -5.84 21.56
CA TRP A 538 -14.27 -6.90 22.55
C TRP A 538 -13.22 -6.50 23.58
N ARG A 539 -13.50 -6.74 24.87
CA ARG A 539 -12.51 -6.56 25.95
C ARG A 539 -11.25 -7.39 25.71
N GLY A 540 -11.42 -8.64 25.26
CA GLY A 540 -10.32 -9.55 24.97
C GLY A 540 -9.40 -9.07 23.85
N GLU A 541 -9.89 -8.26 22.90
CA GLU A 541 -9.04 -7.67 21.85
C GLU A 541 -7.99 -6.70 22.44
N ARG A 542 -8.37 -5.87 23.43
CA ARG A 542 -7.43 -4.96 24.11
C ARG A 542 -6.47 -5.70 25.04
N MET A 543 -6.92 -6.80 25.65
CA MET A 543 -6.07 -7.66 26.48
C MET A 543 -5.04 -8.38 25.60
N LEU A 544 -5.47 -9.16 24.61
CA LEU A 544 -4.60 -9.82 23.64
C LEU A 544 -3.66 -8.85 22.90
N ALA A 545 -4.11 -7.62 22.60
CA ALA A 545 -3.24 -6.60 22.00
C ALA A 545 -2.11 -6.13 22.92
N LYS A 546 -2.26 -6.23 24.24
CA LYS A 546 -1.24 -5.84 25.24
C LYS A 546 -0.43 -7.04 25.75
N ASP A 547 -1.10 -8.16 25.94
CA ASP A 547 -0.66 -9.29 26.75
C ASP A 547 -0.20 -10.50 25.89
N CYS A 548 -0.17 -10.37 24.55
CA CYS A 548 0.52 -11.31 23.66
C CYS A 548 1.91 -10.82 23.26
N ASP A 549 2.85 -11.75 23.04
CA ASP A 549 4.19 -11.47 22.52
C ASP A 549 4.15 -10.83 21.13
N HIS A 550 3.13 -11.20 20.33
CA HIS A 550 2.93 -10.75 18.96
C HIS A 550 1.47 -10.43 18.64
N VAL A 551 1.24 -9.38 17.84
CA VAL A 551 -0.06 -9.11 17.21
C VAL A 551 0.10 -9.12 15.70
N PHE A 552 -0.68 -9.95 15.01
CA PHE A 552 -0.74 -10.02 13.56
C PHE A 552 -2.04 -9.40 13.06
N CYS A 553 -1.98 -8.70 11.92
CA CYS A 553 -3.15 -8.05 11.32
C CYS A 553 -3.25 -8.43 9.84
N ILE A 554 -4.44 -8.75 9.32
CA ILE A 554 -4.65 -9.13 7.90
C ILE A 554 -4.58 -7.96 6.90
N ALA A 555 -4.78 -6.74 7.39
CA ALA A 555 -4.45 -5.52 6.67
C ALA A 555 -3.60 -4.64 7.59
N ARG A 556 -2.56 -4.02 7.05
CA ARG A 556 -1.67 -3.18 7.85
C ARG A 556 -2.31 -1.87 8.35
N ASP A 557 -3.43 -1.40 7.79
CA ASP A 557 -4.28 -0.31 8.33
C ASP A 557 -4.79 -0.58 9.75
N LEU A 558 -4.91 -1.85 10.13
CA LEU A 558 -5.27 -2.25 11.48
C LEU A 558 -4.06 -2.15 12.44
N MET A 559 -2.83 -2.19 11.93
CA MET A 559 -1.61 -2.16 12.76
C MET A 559 -1.41 -0.85 13.55
N PRO A 560 -1.66 0.37 13.01
CA PRO A 560 -1.66 1.61 13.79
C PRO A 560 -2.59 1.61 15.01
N ARG A 561 -3.65 0.78 15.02
CA ARG A 561 -4.51 0.58 16.21
C ARG A 561 -3.75 -0.22 17.29
N PHE A 562 -3.16 -1.35 16.92
CA PHE A 562 -2.47 -2.25 17.86
C PHE A 562 -1.08 -1.78 18.29
N LYS A 563 -0.38 -0.99 17.45
CA LYS A 563 0.92 -0.36 17.77
C LYS A 563 0.84 0.71 18.87
N LYS A 564 -0.33 0.90 19.49
CA LYS A 564 -0.57 1.67 20.73
C LYS A 564 -0.56 0.80 22.00
N PHE A 565 -0.60 -0.53 21.85
CA PHE A 565 -0.75 -1.52 22.93
C PHE A 565 0.38 -2.56 22.92
N ASN A 566 0.87 -2.92 21.74
CA ASN A 566 2.02 -3.83 21.56
C ASN A 566 3.19 -3.13 20.85
N ALA A 567 4.41 -3.48 21.24
CA ALA A 567 5.61 -3.13 20.47
C ALA A 567 5.79 -4.03 19.23
N SER A 568 5.22 -5.24 19.26
CA SER A 568 5.48 -6.33 18.32
C SER A 568 4.26 -6.61 17.43
N VAL A 569 3.94 -5.65 16.56
CA VAL A 569 2.81 -5.75 15.62
C VAL A 569 3.31 -5.97 14.19
N HIS A 570 2.76 -6.97 13.51
CA HIS A 570 3.20 -7.46 12.20
C HIS A 570 2.00 -7.63 11.25
N HIS A 571 2.21 -7.59 9.93
CA HIS A 571 1.15 -7.89 8.95
C HIS A 571 1.20 -9.37 8.57
N VAL A 572 0.06 -10.07 8.60
CA VAL A 572 -0.03 -11.45 8.12
C VAL A 572 -1.31 -11.58 7.25
N PRO A 573 -1.20 -11.64 5.91
CA PRO A 573 -2.29 -11.62 4.95
C PRO A 573 -2.94 -13.00 4.75
N HIS A 574 -3.87 -13.07 3.79
CA HIS A 574 -4.46 -14.30 3.30
C HIS A 574 -3.44 -15.15 2.51
N GLY A 575 -3.10 -16.33 3.03
CA GLY A 575 -2.24 -17.27 2.31
C GLY A 575 -2.93 -18.12 1.26
N LEU A 576 -2.15 -18.53 0.27
CA LEU A 576 -2.49 -19.46 -0.80
C LEU A 576 -1.79 -20.81 -0.61
N ALA A 577 -2.36 -21.89 -1.12
CA ALA A 577 -1.62 -23.15 -1.33
C ALA A 577 -0.97 -23.13 -2.72
N GLU A 578 0.03 -23.99 -2.97
CA GLU A 578 0.56 -24.18 -4.33
C GLU A 578 -0.55 -24.63 -5.31
N SER A 579 -1.52 -25.40 -4.80
CA SER A 579 -2.69 -25.86 -5.57
C SER A 579 -3.60 -24.74 -6.08
N ASP A 580 -3.58 -23.54 -5.49
CA ASP A 580 -4.39 -22.40 -5.96
C ASP A 580 -3.84 -21.77 -7.25
N MET A 581 -2.55 -21.97 -7.54
CA MET A 581 -1.83 -21.35 -8.66
C MET A 581 -2.30 -21.90 -10.02
N ALA A 582 -2.33 -21.07 -11.05
CA ALA A 582 -2.58 -21.52 -12.43
C ALA A 582 -1.56 -22.59 -12.88
N THR A 583 -2.08 -23.65 -13.50
CA THR A 583 -1.33 -24.84 -13.96
C THR A 583 -1.00 -24.82 -15.47
N GLY A 584 -1.16 -23.68 -16.14
CA GLY A 584 -0.76 -23.48 -17.53
C GLY A 584 -1.79 -23.91 -18.59
N THR A 585 -2.49 -25.02 -18.37
CA THR A 585 -3.60 -25.49 -19.23
C THR A 585 -4.97 -25.03 -18.73
N ALA A 586 -5.93 -24.88 -19.66
CA ALA A 586 -7.35 -24.82 -19.32
C ALA A 586 -7.86 -26.24 -19.07
N HIS A 587 -8.65 -26.45 -18.01
CA HIS A 587 -9.13 -27.78 -17.64
C HIS A 587 -10.43 -28.13 -18.37
N GLU A 588 -10.35 -29.07 -19.31
CA GLU A 588 -11.48 -29.59 -20.09
C GLU A 588 -12.55 -30.29 -19.21
N HIS A 589 -12.20 -30.66 -17.98
CA HIS A 589 -13.09 -31.34 -17.02
C HIS A 589 -13.86 -30.37 -16.11
N SER A 590 -14.43 -29.32 -16.71
CA SER A 590 -15.29 -28.36 -16.03
C SER A 590 -16.76 -28.81 -16.02
N GLU A 591 -17.37 -28.92 -14.83
CA GLU A 591 -18.83 -29.12 -14.68
C GLU A 591 -19.65 -27.93 -15.21
N VAL A 592 -19.00 -26.80 -15.49
CA VAL A 592 -19.58 -25.63 -16.15
C VAL A 592 -19.04 -25.58 -17.58
N SER A 593 -19.89 -25.91 -18.56
CA SER A 593 -19.56 -25.87 -20.00
C SER A 593 -19.43 -24.45 -20.56
N GLN A 594 -20.05 -23.47 -19.91
CA GLN A 594 -19.92 -22.05 -20.26
C GLN A 594 -18.61 -21.48 -19.73
N THR A 595 -17.86 -20.78 -20.57
CA THR A 595 -16.65 -20.03 -20.19
C THR A 595 -16.90 -18.52 -20.31
N GLY A 596 -15.98 -17.70 -19.81
CA GLY A 596 -15.98 -16.25 -20.02
C GLY A 596 -16.95 -15.42 -19.17
N TYR A 597 -17.65 -16.04 -18.22
CA TYR A 597 -18.58 -15.36 -17.32
C TYR A 597 -17.88 -14.49 -16.27
N GLY A 598 -18.61 -13.52 -15.69
CA GLY A 598 -18.19 -12.77 -14.52
C GLY A 598 -18.53 -13.50 -13.23
N LEU A 599 -17.61 -13.60 -12.26
CA LEU A 599 -17.78 -14.49 -11.11
C LEU A 599 -17.67 -13.78 -9.73
N TYR A 600 -18.70 -13.93 -8.89
CA TYR A 600 -18.60 -13.74 -7.44
C TYR A 600 -18.65 -15.10 -6.71
N ILE A 601 -17.76 -15.28 -5.74
CA ILE A 601 -17.75 -16.46 -4.84
C ILE A 601 -17.84 -16.02 -3.37
N GLY A 602 -18.72 -16.63 -2.58
CA GLY A 602 -18.83 -16.43 -1.13
C GLY A 602 -20.24 -16.02 -0.66
N ASN A 603 -20.37 -15.67 0.63
CA ASN A 603 -21.67 -15.37 1.23
C ASN A 603 -22.27 -14.07 0.65
N ILE A 604 -23.51 -14.09 0.17
CA ILE A 604 -24.24 -12.94 -0.36
C ILE A 604 -25.09 -12.32 0.76
N ASN A 605 -24.94 -11.02 1.04
CA ASN A 605 -25.65 -10.32 2.12
C ASN A 605 -25.67 -8.79 1.97
N ASP A 606 -26.39 -8.08 2.84
CA ASP A 606 -26.66 -6.64 2.72
C ASP A 606 -25.45 -5.69 2.89
N ARG A 607 -24.23 -6.20 3.12
CA ARG A 607 -22.98 -5.42 3.02
C ARG A 607 -22.55 -5.17 1.56
N HIS A 608 -23.10 -5.89 0.59
CA HIS A 608 -22.79 -5.72 -0.83
C HIS A 608 -23.47 -4.48 -1.40
N ASP A 609 -22.85 -3.86 -2.41
CA ASP A 609 -23.49 -2.76 -3.14
C ASP A 609 -24.35 -3.31 -4.29
N PHE A 610 -25.55 -3.79 -3.95
CA PHE A 610 -26.48 -4.32 -4.93
C PHE A 610 -26.95 -3.28 -5.96
N VAL A 611 -26.85 -1.98 -5.67
CA VAL A 611 -27.19 -0.91 -6.62
C VAL A 611 -26.12 -0.81 -7.71
N LEU A 612 -24.85 -0.98 -7.38
CA LEU A 612 -23.79 -1.12 -8.37
C LEU A 612 -23.87 -2.45 -9.13
N TRP A 613 -24.12 -3.56 -8.45
CA TRP A 613 -24.30 -4.86 -9.11
C TRP A 613 -25.42 -4.79 -10.15
N GLU A 614 -26.58 -4.22 -9.79
CA GLU A 614 -27.71 -4.09 -10.71
C GLU A 614 -27.39 -3.20 -11.92
N LYS A 615 -26.67 -2.08 -11.72
CA LYS A 615 -26.24 -1.22 -12.83
C LYS A 615 -25.32 -1.96 -13.81
N LEU A 616 -24.37 -2.75 -13.32
CA LEU A 616 -23.46 -3.56 -14.15
C LEU A 616 -24.23 -4.67 -14.90
N ILE A 617 -25.10 -5.41 -14.19
CA ILE A 617 -25.94 -6.47 -14.75
C ILE A 617 -26.85 -5.93 -15.87
N LYS A 618 -27.45 -4.74 -15.68
CA LYS A 618 -28.30 -4.07 -16.68
C LYS A 618 -27.52 -3.48 -17.86
N LYS A 619 -26.31 -2.96 -17.64
CA LYS A 619 -25.47 -2.38 -18.71
C LYS A 619 -24.80 -3.45 -19.58
N HIS A 620 -24.64 -4.68 -19.06
CA HIS A 620 -23.94 -5.78 -19.72
C HIS A 620 -24.80 -7.05 -19.74
N THR A 621 -25.92 -6.97 -20.46
CA THR A 621 -26.86 -8.08 -20.70
C THR A 621 -26.27 -9.24 -21.49
N ASP A 622 -25.19 -8.99 -22.24
CA ASP A 622 -24.43 -9.99 -22.99
C ASP A 622 -23.48 -10.82 -22.12
N ILE A 623 -23.19 -10.36 -20.89
CA ILE A 623 -22.35 -11.07 -19.93
C ILE A 623 -23.22 -11.84 -18.96
N THR A 624 -22.92 -13.12 -18.79
CA THR A 624 -23.45 -13.92 -17.68
C THR A 624 -22.72 -13.58 -16.38
N TRP A 625 -23.48 -13.16 -15.38
CA TRP A 625 -23.01 -12.83 -14.03
C TRP A 625 -23.28 -14.02 -13.10
N MET A 626 -22.27 -14.84 -12.85
CA MET A 626 -22.35 -16.00 -11.97
C MET A 626 -22.08 -15.61 -10.51
N ILE A 627 -23.01 -15.96 -9.63
CA ILE A 627 -23.00 -15.65 -8.20
C ILE A 627 -23.05 -16.97 -7.44
N VAL A 628 -22.04 -17.27 -6.62
CA VAL A 628 -21.86 -18.62 -6.05
C VAL A 628 -21.65 -18.57 -4.54
N GLY A 629 -22.62 -19.07 -3.77
CA GLY A 629 -22.50 -19.17 -2.32
C GLY A 629 -23.83 -19.04 -1.56
N PRO A 630 -23.79 -19.08 -0.21
CA PRO A 630 -24.98 -19.00 0.62
C PRO A 630 -25.54 -17.57 0.66
N VAL A 631 -26.87 -17.46 0.58
CA VAL A 631 -27.61 -16.20 0.47
C VAL A 631 -28.26 -15.82 1.80
N LYS A 632 -28.06 -14.58 2.24
CA LYS A 632 -28.78 -13.95 3.38
C LYS A 632 -28.94 -12.45 3.14
N VAL A 633 -29.93 -12.09 2.35
CA VAL A 633 -30.20 -10.72 1.85
C VAL A 633 -31.58 -10.26 2.32
N SER A 634 -31.68 -8.99 2.71
CA SER A 634 -32.94 -8.29 3.02
C SER A 634 -33.15 -7.02 2.18
N ASN A 635 -32.10 -6.52 1.54
CA ASN A 635 -32.16 -5.38 0.63
C ASN A 635 -32.97 -5.73 -0.63
N LYS A 636 -33.94 -4.87 -1.00
CA LYS A 636 -34.81 -5.05 -2.17
C LYS A 636 -34.04 -5.30 -3.48
N THR A 637 -33.04 -4.49 -3.82
CA THR A 637 -32.26 -4.66 -5.05
C THR A 637 -31.48 -5.98 -5.05
N GLY A 638 -30.92 -6.38 -3.90
CA GLY A 638 -30.29 -7.69 -3.75
C GLY A 638 -31.28 -8.85 -3.91
N LEU A 639 -32.46 -8.76 -3.31
CA LEU A 639 -33.56 -9.72 -3.47
C LEU A 639 -34.01 -9.85 -4.93
N GLU A 640 -34.07 -8.73 -5.67
CA GLU A 640 -34.39 -8.71 -7.10
C GLU A 640 -33.28 -9.34 -7.97
N ILE A 641 -32.00 -9.19 -7.63
CA ILE A 641 -30.90 -9.86 -8.34
C ILE A 641 -30.95 -11.38 -8.14
N ILE A 642 -31.18 -11.85 -6.92
CA ILE A 642 -31.11 -13.28 -6.57
C ILE A 642 -32.42 -14.05 -6.84
N SER A 643 -33.54 -13.37 -7.07
CA SER A 643 -34.83 -14.01 -7.42
C SER A 643 -34.94 -14.44 -8.88
N GLY A 644 -33.91 -14.18 -9.71
CA GLY A 644 -33.92 -14.51 -11.14
C GLY A 644 -34.59 -13.44 -12.03
N LYS A 645 -34.83 -12.22 -11.53
CA LYS A 645 -35.40 -11.11 -12.31
C LYS A 645 -34.57 -10.76 -13.56
N TYR A 646 -33.26 -10.98 -13.52
CA TYR A 646 -32.32 -10.66 -14.59
C TYR A 646 -31.85 -11.97 -15.27
N PRO A 647 -32.19 -12.21 -16.56
CA PRO A 647 -31.93 -13.49 -17.22
C PRO A 647 -30.44 -13.76 -17.47
N ASN A 648 -29.59 -12.74 -17.39
CA ASN A 648 -28.14 -12.85 -17.47
C ASN A 648 -27.45 -13.08 -16.11
N VAL A 649 -28.20 -13.38 -15.04
CA VAL A 649 -27.66 -13.70 -13.71
C VAL A 649 -27.84 -15.18 -13.40
N VAL A 650 -26.76 -15.86 -13.01
CA VAL A 650 -26.77 -17.30 -12.68
C VAL A 650 -26.35 -17.49 -11.22
N LEU A 651 -27.32 -17.77 -10.35
CA LEU A 651 -27.07 -18.14 -8.96
C LEU A 651 -26.72 -19.62 -8.84
N LYS A 652 -25.69 -19.96 -8.07
CA LYS A 652 -25.29 -21.33 -7.72
C LYS A 652 -25.13 -21.49 -6.19
N PRO A 653 -25.39 -22.68 -5.63
CA PRO A 653 -25.14 -22.97 -4.22
C PRO A 653 -23.64 -22.96 -3.88
N LEU A 654 -23.31 -23.16 -2.61
CA LEU A 654 -21.92 -23.25 -2.14
C LEU A 654 -21.16 -24.39 -2.85
N VAL A 655 -20.05 -24.05 -3.51
CA VAL A 655 -19.12 -24.99 -4.15
C VAL A 655 -17.98 -25.34 -3.19
N SER A 656 -17.47 -26.58 -3.25
CA SER A 656 -16.35 -27.04 -2.41
C SER A 656 -15.03 -26.33 -2.77
N TYR A 657 -14.14 -26.15 -1.79
CA TYR A 657 -12.93 -25.34 -1.97
C TYR A 657 -12.05 -25.81 -3.15
N SER A 658 -11.90 -27.13 -3.33
CA SER A 658 -11.12 -27.71 -4.43
C SER A 658 -11.64 -27.28 -5.81
N LYS A 659 -12.95 -27.30 -6.02
CA LYS A 659 -13.61 -26.91 -7.27
C LYS A 659 -13.60 -25.40 -7.54
N LEU A 660 -13.28 -24.55 -6.54
CA LEU A 660 -13.16 -23.11 -6.77
C LEU A 660 -12.01 -22.76 -7.73
N LYS A 661 -10.99 -23.63 -7.86
CA LYS A 661 -9.90 -23.42 -8.80
C LYS A 661 -10.42 -23.36 -10.23
N ASP A 662 -11.13 -24.40 -10.66
CA ASP A 662 -11.53 -24.59 -12.06
C ASP A 662 -12.65 -23.61 -12.45
N LEU A 663 -13.50 -23.25 -11.48
CA LEU A 663 -14.48 -22.18 -11.61
C LEU A 663 -13.81 -20.81 -11.90
N ILE A 664 -12.76 -20.46 -11.15
CA ILE A 664 -11.96 -19.24 -11.40
C ILE A 664 -11.20 -19.35 -12.73
N ALA A 665 -10.73 -20.54 -13.12
CA ALA A 665 -10.02 -20.77 -14.38
C ALA A 665 -10.89 -20.46 -15.61
N ASN A 666 -12.20 -20.73 -15.52
CA ASN A 666 -13.14 -20.56 -16.63
C ASN A 666 -13.93 -19.25 -16.61
N ALA A 667 -13.97 -18.52 -15.50
CA ALA A 667 -14.43 -17.13 -15.45
C ALA A 667 -13.53 -16.21 -16.29
N ALA A 668 -14.08 -15.17 -16.92
CA ALA A 668 -13.25 -14.11 -17.53
C ALA A 668 -12.65 -13.20 -16.45
N PHE A 669 -13.45 -12.81 -15.47
CA PHE A 669 -13.11 -11.91 -14.38
C PHE A 669 -13.84 -12.29 -13.09
N GLY A 670 -13.31 -11.86 -11.94
CA GLY A 670 -14.04 -11.87 -10.68
C GLY A 670 -14.61 -10.50 -10.34
N PHE A 671 -15.66 -10.43 -9.50
CA PHE A 671 -16.17 -9.13 -9.00
C PHE A 671 -16.59 -9.16 -7.53
N LEU A 672 -16.53 -8.01 -6.86
CA LEU A 672 -16.97 -7.79 -5.47
C LEU A 672 -17.15 -6.30 -5.12
N TYR A 673 -18.34 -5.75 -5.35
CA TYR A 673 -18.66 -4.41 -4.85
C TYR A 673 -19.41 -4.45 -3.51
N MET A 674 -18.97 -3.63 -2.58
CA MET A 674 -19.34 -3.57 -1.16
C MET A 674 -19.61 -2.12 -0.76
N LYS A 675 -20.59 -1.90 0.11
CA LYS A 675 -20.96 -0.54 0.54
C LYS A 675 -19.82 0.16 1.28
N ARG A 676 -19.68 1.47 1.05
CA ARG A 676 -18.61 2.31 1.64
C ARG A 676 -18.83 2.66 3.12
N ASP A 677 -20.08 2.55 3.60
CA ASP A 677 -20.53 2.91 4.96
C ASP A 677 -19.92 2.04 6.08
N HIS A 678 -19.56 0.79 5.79
CA HIS A 678 -19.07 -0.16 6.78
C HIS A 678 -17.53 -0.30 6.70
N PRO A 679 -16.72 0.20 7.66
CA PRO A 679 -15.25 0.23 7.56
C PRO A 679 -14.61 -1.13 7.27
N ALA A 680 -15.14 -2.22 7.85
CA ALA A 680 -14.62 -3.57 7.60
C ALA A 680 -14.87 -4.12 6.18
N ASN A 681 -15.52 -3.35 5.29
CA ASN A 681 -15.56 -3.64 3.85
C ASN A 681 -14.28 -3.19 3.13
N ARG A 682 -13.41 -2.38 3.75
CA ARG A 682 -12.29 -1.69 3.10
C ARG A 682 -10.91 -2.29 3.38
N ILE A 683 -10.86 -3.52 3.87
CA ILE A 683 -9.69 -4.14 4.50
C ILE A 683 -8.96 -5.04 3.52
N SER A 684 -9.45 -6.26 3.32
CA SER A 684 -8.88 -7.27 2.45
C SER A 684 -9.96 -8.26 2.05
N SER A 685 -9.66 -9.09 1.06
CA SER A 685 -10.56 -10.16 0.62
C SER A 685 -9.75 -11.33 0.09
N GLN A 686 -9.89 -12.50 0.75
CA GLN A 686 -9.32 -13.77 0.30
C GLN A 686 -9.79 -14.12 -1.14
N LYS A 687 -10.96 -13.64 -1.55
CA LYS A 687 -11.52 -13.88 -2.88
C LYS A 687 -10.62 -13.31 -3.96
N ALA A 688 -10.19 -12.05 -3.82
CA ALA A 688 -9.35 -11.38 -4.82
C ALA A 688 -8.05 -12.16 -5.05
N ILE A 689 -7.28 -12.48 -4.01
CA ILE A 689 -6.02 -13.24 -4.12
C ILE A 689 -6.19 -14.62 -4.79
N GLN A 690 -7.36 -15.26 -4.71
CA GLN A 690 -7.63 -16.52 -5.44
C GLN A 690 -7.78 -16.31 -6.97
N PHE A 691 -8.29 -15.17 -7.44
CA PHE A 691 -8.30 -14.84 -8.88
C PHE A 691 -6.92 -14.43 -9.39
N LEU A 692 -6.17 -13.70 -8.56
CA LEU A 692 -4.79 -13.30 -8.86
C LEU A 692 -3.85 -14.51 -8.97
N ALA A 693 -4.10 -15.57 -8.20
CA ALA A 693 -3.43 -16.87 -8.32
C ALA A 693 -3.54 -17.52 -9.70
N GLN A 694 -4.53 -17.09 -10.49
CA GLN A 694 -4.75 -17.56 -11.85
C GLN A 694 -4.53 -16.48 -12.92
N GLY A 695 -4.02 -15.32 -12.52
CA GLY A 695 -3.76 -14.19 -13.41
C GLY A 695 -5.02 -13.43 -13.86
N LYS A 696 -6.19 -13.75 -13.29
CA LYS A 696 -7.49 -13.21 -13.72
C LYS A 696 -7.71 -11.78 -13.23
N PRO A 697 -8.35 -10.90 -14.02
CA PRO A 697 -8.84 -9.61 -13.55
C PRO A 697 -9.89 -9.78 -12.45
N PHE A 698 -9.95 -8.79 -11.54
CA PHE A 698 -10.88 -8.78 -10.42
C PHE A 698 -11.33 -7.34 -10.13
N PHE A 699 -12.65 -7.11 -10.15
CA PHE A 699 -13.29 -5.80 -10.03
C PHE A 699 -13.93 -5.62 -8.66
N CYS A 700 -13.52 -4.64 -7.86
CA CYS A 700 -14.09 -4.51 -6.53
C CYS A 700 -14.14 -3.09 -5.97
N SER A 701 -14.87 -2.95 -4.86
CA SER A 701 -14.70 -1.80 -3.97
C SER A 701 -13.29 -1.75 -3.42
N TRP A 702 -12.88 -0.57 -2.95
CA TRP A 702 -11.51 -0.34 -2.53
C TRP A 702 -11.15 -1.15 -1.27
N PHE A 703 -10.07 -1.94 -1.36
CA PHE A 703 -9.45 -2.66 -0.25
C PHE A 703 -8.05 -2.11 0.02
N SER A 704 -7.77 -1.75 1.26
CA SER A 704 -6.44 -1.24 1.66
C SER A 704 -5.32 -2.26 1.48
N GLU A 705 -5.61 -3.57 1.48
CA GLU A 705 -4.60 -4.58 1.17
C GLU A 705 -3.96 -4.42 -0.21
N TYR A 706 -4.76 -3.99 -1.21
CA TYR A 706 -4.31 -3.87 -2.60
C TYR A 706 -4.08 -2.42 -3.05
N ALA A 707 -4.19 -1.44 -2.15
CA ALA A 707 -3.98 -0.01 -2.47
C ALA A 707 -2.58 0.27 -3.06
N ASP A 708 -1.57 -0.49 -2.61
CA ASP A 708 -0.18 -0.41 -3.07
C ASP A 708 0.06 -1.14 -4.41
N HIS A 709 -0.99 -1.70 -5.02
CA HIS A 709 -0.90 -2.67 -6.11
C HIS A 709 -1.81 -2.32 -7.29
N LYS A 710 -1.57 -1.14 -7.89
CA LYS A 710 -2.22 -0.69 -9.13
C LYS A 710 -2.08 -1.74 -10.26
N GLY A 711 -3.11 -1.88 -11.09
CA GLY A 711 -3.20 -2.88 -12.17
C GLY A 711 -3.35 -4.34 -11.72
N LEU A 712 -3.20 -4.63 -10.43
CA LEU A 712 -3.42 -5.98 -9.88
C LEU A 712 -4.90 -6.32 -9.84
N VAL A 713 -5.69 -5.41 -9.29
CA VAL A 713 -7.14 -5.47 -9.13
C VAL A 713 -7.72 -4.12 -9.54
N ASN A 714 -8.90 -4.13 -10.14
CA ASN A 714 -9.55 -2.94 -10.65
C ASN A 714 -10.47 -2.45 -9.53
N MET A 715 -10.07 -1.39 -8.83
CA MET A 715 -10.69 -0.95 -7.57
C MET A 715 -11.31 0.44 -7.68
N THR A 716 -12.61 0.53 -7.37
CA THR A 716 -13.30 1.81 -7.20
C THR A 716 -14.54 1.68 -6.31
N ASP A 717 -14.84 2.76 -5.59
CA ASP A 717 -16.04 2.90 -4.75
C ASP A 717 -17.15 3.73 -5.41
N ASP A 718 -16.91 4.27 -6.61
CA ASP A 718 -17.90 5.06 -7.35
C ASP A 718 -18.56 4.23 -8.45
N HIS A 719 -19.87 4.44 -8.63
CA HIS A 719 -20.67 3.71 -9.61
C HIS A 719 -20.37 4.15 -11.06
N ALA A 720 -20.10 5.42 -11.31
CA ALA A 720 -19.81 5.89 -12.67
C ALA A 720 -18.46 5.32 -13.12
N SER A 721 -17.45 5.44 -12.27
CA SER A 721 -16.12 4.84 -12.40
C SER A 721 -16.19 3.33 -12.62
N ALA A 722 -16.94 2.58 -11.81
CA ALA A 722 -17.07 1.12 -11.97
C ALA A 722 -17.73 0.73 -13.31
N LEU A 723 -18.69 1.53 -13.79
CA LEU A 723 -19.35 1.34 -15.09
C LEU A 723 -18.51 1.83 -16.26
N ALA A 724 -17.53 2.72 -16.03
CA ALA A 724 -16.45 3.02 -16.95
C ALA A 724 -15.50 1.83 -16.97
N GLN A 725 -14.64 1.67 -15.95
CA GLN A 725 -13.60 0.64 -15.75
C GLN A 725 -13.98 -0.77 -16.23
N PHE A 726 -15.22 -1.19 -16.03
CA PHE A 726 -15.68 -2.48 -16.50
C PHE A 726 -16.02 -2.52 -18.01
N ALA A 727 -16.80 -1.55 -18.51
CA ALA A 727 -17.16 -1.46 -19.94
C ALA A 727 -15.93 -1.19 -20.82
N GLU A 728 -15.03 -0.38 -20.25
CA GLU A 728 -13.62 -0.23 -20.55
C GLU A 728 -12.92 -1.59 -20.67
N TRP A 729 -12.42 -2.19 -19.58
CA TRP A 729 -11.64 -3.45 -19.61
C TRP A 729 -12.21 -4.51 -20.56
N LYS A 730 -13.54 -4.68 -20.56
CA LYS A 730 -14.28 -5.65 -21.38
C LYS A 730 -13.82 -5.70 -22.83
N ALA A 731 -13.40 -4.57 -23.43
CA ALA A 731 -13.20 -4.48 -24.87
C ALA A 731 -11.76 -4.24 -25.39
N ASN A 732 -10.79 -3.70 -24.62
CA ASN A 732 -9.34 -3.85 -24.98
C ASN A 732 -8.71 -5.07 -24.29
N GLY A 733 -9.37 -5.62 -23.25
CA GLY A 733 -8.72 -6.52 -22.32
C GLY A 733 -7.73 -5.77 -21.44
N GLU A 734 -6.48 -6.23 -21.43
CA GLU A 734 -5.45 -5.78 -20.49
C GLU A 734 -4.07 -5.75 -21.14
N ALA A 735 -3.22 -4.83 -20.68
CA ALA A 735 -1.81 -4.80 -21.06
C ALA A 735 -1.16 -6.20 -20.87
N PRO A 736 -0.38 -6.73 -21.85
CA PRO A 736 0.11 -8.12 -21.82
C PRO A 736 0.87 -8.54 -20.54
N SER A 737 1.48 -7.58 -19.83
CA SER A 737 2.17 -7.83 -18.56
C SER A 737 1.24 -8.08 -17.37
N ALA A 738 -0.05 -7.69 -17.41
CA ALA A 738 -0.96 -7.71 -16.27
C ALA A 738 -1.13 -9.12 -15.68
N LYS A 739 -1.38 -10.12 -16.53
CA LYS A 739 -1.49 -11.53 -16.13
C LYS A 739 -0.26 -12.00 -15.36
N GLU A 740 0.94 -11.70 -15.84
CA GLU A 740 2.19 -12.13 -15.20
C GLU A 740 2.58 -11.27 -13.99
N GLN A 741 2.04 -10.05 -13.84
CA GLN A 741 2.15 -9.28 -12.59
C GLN A 741 1.26 -9.86 -11.47
N ARG A 742 0.15 -10.50 -11.83
CA ARG A 742 -0.76 -11.23 -10.91
C ARG A 742 -0.25 -12.64 -10.57
N LEU A 743 0.22 -13.36 -11.58
CA LEU A 743 0.90 -14.66 -11.41
C LEU A 743 2.27 -14.52 -10.76
N GLU A 744 2.90 -13.33 -10.82
CA GLU A 744 3.69 -12.86 -9.70
C GLU A 744 2.83 -12.84 -8.43
N PHE A 745 2.08 -11.79 -8.11
CA PHE A 745 1.50 -11.51 -6.77
C PHE A 745 0.92 -12.69 -5.95
N ALA A 746 0.49 -13.79 -6.56
CA ALA A 746 0.17 -15.01 -5.82
C ALA A 746 1.37 -15.90 -5.40
N ARG A 747 2.43 -16.02 -6.22
CA ARG A 747 3.62 -16.91 -6.04
C ARG A 747 4.43 -16.72 -4.75
N ALA A 748 4.10 -15.76 -3.90
CA ALA A 748 4.65 -15.71 -2.55
C ALA A 748 3.62 -15.51 -1.42
N GLN A 749 2.34 -15.26 -1.75
CA GLN A 749 1.25 -15.44 -0.79
C GLN A 749 1.05 -16.94 -0.52
N ARG A 750 1.66 -17.81 -1.35
CA ARG A 750 1.88 -19.25 -1.11
C ARG A 750 2.37 -19.54 0.32
N PHE A 751 1.80 -20.55 0.97
CA PHE A 751 2.01 -20.81 2.39
C PHE A 751 3.43 -21.18 2.81
N LYS A 752 4.27 -21.81 1.98
CA LYS A 752 5.71 -21.93 2.31
C LYS A 752 6.33 -20.53 2.42
N ASN A 753 6.11 -19.72 1.38
CA ASN A 753 6.52 -18.33 1.41
C ASN A 753 5.72 -17.51 2.43
N ILE A 754 4.64 -18.01 3.01
CA ILE A 754 4.14 -17.44 4.24
C ILE A 754 5.11 -17.75 5.38
N LEU A 755 5.34 -19.04 5.60
CA LEU A 755 5.91 -19.62 6.79
C LEU A 755 7.45 -19.53 6.97
N ASP A 756 8.12 -18.44 6.54
CA ASP A 756 9.58 -18.27 6.69
C ASP A 756 10.14 -17.04 7.51
N ASN A 757 9.56 -15.81 7.52
CA ASN A 757 10.11 -14.65 8.32
C ASN A 757 9.26 -13.98 9.43
N LEU A 758 8.51 -14.72 10.25
CA LEU A 758 7.93 -14.22 11.51
C LEU A 758 8.97 -13.49 12.39
N PRO A 759 8.53 -12.73 13.42
CA PRO A 759 9.36 -12.33 14.56
C PRO A 759 9.92 -13.50 15.39
N PHE A 760 9.61 -14.75 15.04
CA PHE A 760 10.16 -15.98 15.61
C PHE A 760 10.50 -16.99 14.50
N ARG A 761 11.11 -18.11 14.87
CA ARG A 761 11.37 -19.27 13.98
C ARG A 761 10.77 -20.53 14.59
N PHE A 762 10.30 -21.46 13.75
CA PHE A 762 9.91 -22.81 14.17
C PHE A 762 11.14 -23.73 14.23
#